data_AF-A0A182WL51-F1
#
_entry.id   AF-A0A182WL51-F1
#
_cell.length_a   1.000
_cell.length_b   1.000
_cell.length_c   1.000
_cell.angle_alpha   90.00
_cell.angle_beta   90.00
_cell.angle_gamma   90.00
#
_symmetry.space_group_name_H-M   'P 1'
#
loop_
_entity.id
_entity.type
_entity.pdbx_description
1 polymer ?
#
loop_
_entity_poly.entity_id
_entity_poly.type
_entity_poly.pdbx_seq_one_letter_code
_entity_poly.pdbx_strand_id
1 'polypeptide(L)'
;MKFAVVFLSLICLYYSRPVQAQVRQIGGKDASVINYPFMAAISLARTLMGNGAIIQSRWILTSASAVYFTQDSLYDVQVGADTFKGTGNWYEVLRIYRHSEYIGWDHNIALIQLKGHIKYTSVVQPIDLAVTDTDFLEAVMLSYGFNEQGTAHLREGTYKLTATDECVNFVIEDIAKNMIRNQQGYCVFPLSSTGQGQWANDAGAPMVAYGQLYGLFAFAEHRGGINQGSVATRVFKFTNWIQGTITANGACICCTTTIRAQTRQIGGKDVSIQQYPFVAAIAYARQPIGNGAIIAPKWILTSASAVYYYPDNEYDVAVGATDFYGNAKWFKVWQIYKHTEFVGWDDNIAMVLIRGVIQYSDTVQPIDISTSFPDTIEVTMLSYGRNEDGTTHLRAATYTLISDNTDCISLLKADVAKEVIWKQNGFCMIPPPGTEQGQWFDDAGAPMVAEVCALTICAIFVALVATEQTKRQVGDALIIKYPFIVAITFNNNFAGNGVIVAGKWILSTATVFANSPDTAYQAHAGSSNYLQDSTVNGVQRVIRHPQYDGSGNNIALAQMNDIFLETQLLKSVDLGINDVPSASTTMATFGGTAQLQEVINALASDESCISQLYDEANKRIVQEGLAYCVTLSSDYPIGSGDLGAPIMSMNFLYGLYADGLVATRIAIYRGWIQSTMQENP
;
A
#
# COMPACT_ATOMS: atom_id res chain seq x y z
N MET A 1 69.72 -10.77 29.41
CA MET A 1 68.28 -10.58 29.08
C MET A 1 67.55 -11.90 28.84
N LYS A 2 67.59 -12.85 29.78
CA LYS A 2 66.81 -14.12 29.69
C LYS A 2 65.96 -14.43 30.93
N PHE A 3 65.96 -13.54 31.94
CA PHE A 3 65.14 -13.70 33.16
C PHE A 3 63.91 -12.77 33.22
N ALA A 4 63.78 -11.79 32.31
CA ALA A 4 62.67 -10.84 32.30
C ALA A 4 61.39 -11.39 31.62
N VAL A 5 61.51 -12.39 30.75
CA VAL A 5 60.37 -12.95 30.00
C VAL A 5 59.59 -13.98 30.83
N VAL A 6 60.25 -14.69 31.75
CA VAL A 6 59.59 -15.72 32.58
C VAL A 6 58.75 -15.12 33.71
N PHE A 7 59.16 -13.95 34.24
CA PHE A 7 58.39 -13.27 35.29
C PHE A 7 57.11 -12.58 34.76
N LEU A 8 57.11 -12.10 33.51
CA LEU A 8 55.90 -11.54 32.88
C LEU A 8 54.86 -12.63 32.55
N SER A 9 55.30 -13.84 32.17
CA SER A 9 54.38 -14.96 31.91
C SER A 9 53.74 -15.54 33.18
N LEU A 10 54.43 -15.47 34.32
CA LEU A 10 53.89 -15.96 35.60
C LEU A 10 52.93 -14.96 36.26
N ILE A 11 53.08 -13.65 36.03
CA ILE A 11 52.13 -12.63 36.50
C ILE A 11 50.82 -12.69 35.68
N CYS A 12 50.90 -12.96 34.37
CA CYS A 12 49.70 -13.18 33.55
C CYS A 12 48.93 -14.46 33.93
N LEU A 13 49.60 -15.51 34.42
CA LEU A 13 48.95 -16.74 34.92
C LEU A 13 48.45 -16.63 36.36
N TYR A 14 48.96 -15.68 37.17
CA TYR A 14 48.46 -15.45 38.53
C TYR A 14 47.23 -14.52 38.57
N TYR A 15 47.09 -13.61 37.60
CA TYR A 15 45.88 -12.78 37.43
C TYR A 15 44.83 -13.39 36.49
N SER A 16 45.12 -14.51 35.85
CA SER A 16 44.11 -15.37 35.22
C SER A 16 43.79 -16.57 36.12
N ARG A 17 43.48 -16.29 37.39
CA ARG A 17 42.38 -17.08 37.96
C ARG A 17 41.20 -16.77 37.03
N PRO A 18 40.55 -17.77 36.41
CA PRO A 18 39.19 -17.51 35.96
C PRO A 18 38.51 -16.97 37.20
N VAL A 19 38.16 -15.69 37.19
CA VAL A 19 37.08 -15.25 38.05
C VAL A 19 35.99 -16.19 37.60
N GLN A 20 35.72 -17.19 38.44
CA GLN A 20 34.54 -17.99 38.34
C GLN A 20 33.46 -16.96 38.63
N ALA A 21 33.13 -16.18 37.59
CA ALA A 21 32.06 -15.23 37.61
C ALA A 21 30.91 -16.06 38.11
N GLN A 22 30.42 -15.72 39.29
CA GLN A 22 29.19 -16.32 39.79
C GLN A 22 28.13 -15.96 38.76
N VAL A 23 28.00 -16.81 37.74
CA VAL A 23 26.85 -16.83 36.85
C VAL A 23 25.70 -17.07 37.82
N ARG A 24 24.79 -16.11 37.99
CA ARG A 24 23.70 -16.21 38.96
C ARG A 24 22.48 -15.47 38.47
N GLN A 25 21.91 -15.93 37.36
CA GLN A 25 20.76 -15.27 36.74
C GLN A 25 19.90 -16.33 36.04
N ILE A 26 18.62 -16.58 36.32
CA ILE A 26 17.60 -16.09 37.26
C ILE A 26 17.80 -16.70 38.66
N GLY A 27 17.63 -15.95 39.75
CA GLY A 27 17.64 -16.50 41.13
C GLY A 27 16.36 -17.27 41.48
N GLY A 28 15.99 -18.18 40.58
CA GLY A 28 14.73 -18.91 40.54
C GLY A 28 14.92 -20.40 40.76
N LYS A 29 13.87 -21.18 40.56
CA LYS A 29 13.94 -22.65 40.59
C LYS A 29 13.78 -23.21 39.18
N ASP A 30 14.29 -24.41 38.95
CA ASP A 30 14.08 -25.11 37.69
C ASP A 30 12.58 -25.27 37.45
N ALA A 31 12.17 -24.95 36.23
CA ALA A 31 10.81 -25.04 35.77
C ALA A 31 10.73 -26.02 34.60
N SER A 32 9.58 -26.64 34.41
CA SER A 32 9.32 -27.48 33.26
C SER A 32 8.40 -26.78 32.27
N VAL A 33 8.67 -26.95 30.98
CA VAL A 33 7.88 -26.42 29.88
C VAL A 33 6.45 -26.97 29.90
N ILE A 34 6.18 -28.10 30.57
CA ILE A 34 4.81 -28.59 30.76
C ILE A 34 3.95 -27.63 31.58
N ASN A 35 4.56 -26.86 32.48
CA ASN A 35 3.88 -25.83 33.27
C ASN A 35 3.81 -24.49 32.53
N TYR A 36 4.71 -24.27 31.56
CA TYR A 36 4.84 -23.03 30.79
C TYR A 36 4.98 -23.32 29.29
N PRO A 37 3.93 -23.88 28.66
CA PRO A 37 4.00 -24.44 27.31
C PRO A 37 4.17 -23.37 26.21
N PHE A 38 4.09 -22.09 26.56
CA PHE A 38 4.32 -20.96 25.65
C PHE A 38 5.78 -20.56 25.51
N MET A 39 6.70 -21.16 26.26
CA MET A 39 8.10 -20.76 26.23
C MET A 39 8.77 -21.07 24.89
N ALA A 40 9.46 -20.06 24.36
CA ALA A 40 10.27 -20.15 23.15
C ALA A 40 11.72 -19.71 23.44
N ALA A 41 12.69 -20.48 22.97
CA ALA A 41 14.11 -20.11 23.00
C ALA A 41 14.54 -19.60 21.62
N ILE A 42 15.06 -18.38 21.56
CA ILE A 42 15.49 -17.73 20.32
C ILE A 42 16.97 -17.99 20.13
N SER A 43 17.31 -18.52 18.96
CA SER A 43 18.67 -18.88 18.62
C SER A 43 19.16 -18.14 17.39
N LEU A 44 20.44 -17.78 17.37
CA LEU A 44 21.17 -17.42 16.17
C LEU A 44 22.31 -18.42 15.99
N ALA A 45 22.38 -19.07 14.83
CA ALA A 45 23.41 -20.09 14.53
C ALA A 45 23.58 -21.12 15.67
N ARG A 46 22.46 -21.61 16.23
CA ARG A 46 22.42 -22.57 17.36
C ARG A 46 23.03 -22.05 18.67
N THR A 47 23.19 -20.74 18.83
CA THR A 47 23.54 -20.12 20.12
C THR A 47 22.31 -19.44 20.69
N LEU A 48 22.09 -19.56 22.00
CA LEU A 48 20.95 -18.91 22.67
C LEU A 48 21.19 -17.40 22.66
N MET A 49 20.27 -16.66 22.05
CA MET A 49 20.31 -15.18 22.01
C MET A 49 19.31 -14.56 22.98
N GLY A 50 18.16 -15.20 23.17
CA GLY A 50 17.14 -14.71 24.07
C GLY A 50 15.95 -15.66 24.16
N ASN A 51 14.84 -15.12 24.63
CA ASN A 51 13.62 -15.84 24.93
C ASN A 51 12.44 -15.18 24.23
N GLY A 52 11.32 -15.89 24.15
CA GLY A 52 10.05 -15.34 23.72
C GLY A 52 8.88 -16.17 24.20
N ALA A 53 7.69 -15.73 23.81
CA ALA A 53 6.45 -16.44 24.08
C ALA A 53 5.73 -16.76 22.77
N ILE A 54 5.23 -17.99 22.66
CA ILE A 54 4.27 -18.38 21.63
C ILE A 54 2.99 -17.62 21.91
N ILE A 55 2.60 -16.74 20.99
CA ILE A 55 1.33 -16.02 21.10
C ILE A 55 0.32 -16.52 20.06
N GLN A 56 0.79 -17.11 18.95
CA GLN A 56 -0.02 -17.82 17.97
C GLN A 56 0.80 -18.89 17.22
N SER A 57 0.14 -19.67 16.36
CA SER A 57 0.73 -20.86 15.71
C SER A 57 1.95 -20.57 14.85
N ARG A 58 2.19 -19.33 14.42
CA ARG A 58 3.39 -18.93 13.66
C ARG A 58 4.11 -17.74 14.28
N TRP A 59 3.69 -17.30 15.46
CA TRP A 59 4.08 -16.00 16.00
C TRP A 59 4.67 -16.16 17.39
N ILE A 60 5.92 -15.72 17.49
CA ILE A 60 6.64 -15.60 18.76
C ILE A 60 6.81 -14.12 19.06
N LEU A 61 6.38 -13.70 20.25
CA LEU A 61 6.63 -12.37 20.77
C LEU A 61 7.93 -12.37 21.58
N THR A 62 8.77 -11.35 21.34
CA THR A 62 10.07 -11.19 22.01
C THR A 62 10.44 -9.72 22.13
N SER A 63 11.55 -9.42 22.80
CA SER A 63 12.21 -8.12 22.70
C SER A 63 12.95 -8.00 21.35
N ALA A 64 13.11 -6.77 20.84
CA ALA A 64 13.87 -6.48 19.62
C ALA A 64 15.38 -6.73 19.81
N SER A 65 15.88 -6.48 21.01
CA SER A 65 17.25 -6.76 21.44
C SER A 65 17.64 -8.25 21.37
N ALA A 66 16.68 -9.18 21.54
CA ALA A 66 16.92 -10.61 21.36
C ALA A 66 17.14 -11.03 19.89
N VAL A 67 16.77 -10.14 18.95
CA VAL A 67 16.82 -10.36 17.49
C VAL A 67 17.54 -9.22 16.77
N TYR A 68 18.61 -8.68 17.36
CA TYR A 68 19.26 -7.46 16.87
C TYR A 68 20.01 -7.61 15.53
N PHE A 69 20.49 -8.80 15.17
CA PHE A 69 21.14 -9.03 13.86
C PHE A 69 20.15 -8.92 12.69
N THR A 70 20.61 -8.34 11.58
CA THR A 70 19.77 -7.98 10.42
C THR A 70 19.36 -9.15 9.55
N GLN A 71 20.09 -10.27 9.58
CA GLN A 71 19.79 -11.42 8.71
C GLN A 71 18.85 -12.40 9.40
N ASP A 72 17.55 -12.25 9.13
CA ASP A 72 16.47 -13.04 9.75
C ASP A 72 16.64 -14.56 9.56
N SER A 73 17.17 -14.99 8.41
CA SER A 73 17.37 -16.42 8.10
C SER A 73 18.42 -17.13 8.96
N LEU A 74 19.18 -16.39 9.78
CA LEU A 74 20.14 -16.98 10.72
C LEU A 74 19.51 -17.36 12.06
N TYR A 75 18.26 -16.93 12.28
CA TYR A 75 17.53 -17.22 13.49
C TYR A 75 16.69 -18.49 13.36
N ASP A 76 16.65 -19.24 14.47
CA ASP A 76 15.78 -20.38 14.68
C ASP A 76 15.11 -20.26 16.05
N VAL A 77 13.92 -20.84 16.19
CA VAL A 77 13.20 -20.90 17.48
C VAL A 77 13.04 -22.34 17.92
N GLN A 78 13.36 -22.63 19.18
CA GLN A 78 13.04 -23.90 19.82
C GLN A 78 11.84 -23.75 20.77
N VAL A 79 10.90 -24.70 20.71
CA VAL A 79 9.75 -24.77 21.63
C VAL A 79 9.57 -26.19 22.19
N GLY A 80 8.97 -26.30 23.38
CA GLY A 80 8.60 -27.59 23.98
C GLY A 80 9.76 -28.39 24.58
N ALA A 81 10.79 -27.74 25.09
CA ALA A 81 11.90 -28.39 25.81
C ALA A 81 12.16 -27.71 27.15
N ASP A 82 12.52 -28.48 28.18
CA ASP A 82 12.98 -27.91 29.46
C ASP A 82 14.37 -27.26 29.36
N THR A 83 15.15 -27.60 28.32
CA THR A 83 16.51 -27.08 28.10
C THR A 83 16.70 -26.62 26.68
N PHE A 84 17.43 -25.53 26.48
CA PHE A 84 17.90 -25.11 25.17
C PHE A 84 18.79 -26.21 24.55
N LYS A 85 18.56 -26.57 23.30
CA LYS A 85 19.10 -27.76 22.61
C LYS A 85 18.68 -29.10 23.22
N GLY A 86 17.61 -29.11 24.02
CA GLY A 86 16.94 -30.33 24.48
C GLY A 86 16.05 -30.96 23.41
N THR A 87 15.10 -31.79 23.83
CA THR A 87 14.23 -32.62 22.98
C THR A 87 13.07 -31.87 22.29
N GLY A 88 13.14 -30.54 22.20
CA GLY A 88 12.09 -29.69 21.66
C GLY A 88 12.10 -29.60 20.13
N ASN A 89 11.06 -29.00 19.58
CA ASN A 89 10.91 -28.79 18.15
C ASN A 89 11.59 -27.48 17.73
N TRP A 90 12.26 -27.52 16.57
CA TRP A 90 12.91 -26.35 15.97
C TRP A 90 12.10 -25.83 14.79
N TYR A 91 11.96 -24.51 14.73
CA TYR A 91 11.26 -23.79 13.67
C TYR A 91 12.20 -22.73 13.09
N GLU A 92 12.36 -22.77 11.78
CA GLU A 92 13.08 -21.73 11.04
C GLU A 92 12.26 -20.43 11.03
N VAL A 93 12.97 -19.30 11.12
CA VAL A 93 12.37 -17.98 11.00
C VAL A 93 12.09 -17.65 9.53
N LEU A 94 10.87 -17.17 9.24
CA LEU A 94 10.49 -16.59 7.96
C LEU A 94 10.90 -15.12 7.90
N ARG A 95 10.50 -14.35 8.91
CA ARG A 95 10.73 -12.90 8.99
C ARG A 95 10.65 -12.41 10.43
N ILE A 96 11.40 -11.34 10.73
CA ILE A 96 11.40 -10.67 12.03
C ILE A 96 10.90 -9.24 11.86
N TYR A 97 9.88 -8.88 12.63
CA TYR A 97 9.27 -7.56 12.66
C TYR A 97 9.67 -6.87 13.95
N ARG A 98 10.63 -5.96 13.89
CA ARG A 98 11.00 -5.09 15.01
C ARG A 98 10.08 -3.88 15.00
N HIS A 99 9.74 -3.33 16.17
CA HIS A 99 9.01 -2.07 16.20
C HIS A 99 9.80 -0.99 15.44
N SER A 100 9.14 -0.18 14.62
CA SER A 100 9.80 0.81 13.75
C SER A 100 10.56 1.87 14.54
N GLU A 101 10.07 2.20 15.73
CA GLU A 101 10.68 3.17 16.65
C GLU A 101 11.72 2.54 17.60
N TYR A 102 12.13 1.29 17.38
CA TYR A 102 13.13 0.63 18.23
C TYR A 102 14.51 1.32 18.10
N ILE A 103 14.91 2.07 19.12
CA ILE A 103 16.20 2.78 19.19
C ILE A 103 16.82 2.58 20.57
N GLY A 104 18.00 1.95 20.61
CA GLY A 104 18.68 1.59 21.86
C GLY A 104 17.87 0.57 22.67
N TRP A 105 17.10 1.07 23.65
CA TRP A 105 16.19 0.28 24.47
C TRP A 105 14.73 0.73 24.37
N ASP A 106 14.48 1.86 23.72
CA ASP A 106 13.13 2.36 23.53
C ASP A 106 12.38 1.52 22.50
N HIS A 107 11.07 1.31 22.67
CA HIS A 107 10.24 0.43 21.83
C HIS A 107 10.86 -0.99 21.61
N ASN A 108 11.52 -1.55 22.63
CA ASN A 108 12.22 -2.84 22.56
C ASN A 108 11.25 -4.04 22.54
N ILE A 109 10.59 -4.24 21.39
CA ILE A 109 9.66 -5.33 21.12
C ILE A 109 9.77 -5.79 19.66
N ALA A 110 9.62 -7.09 19.43
CA ALA A 110 9.65 -7.69 18.11
C ALA A 110 8.74 -8.93 18.01
N LEU A 111 8.28 -9.19 16.79
CA LEU A 111 7.55 -10.39 16.42
C LEU A 111 8.39 -11.24 15.46
N ILE A 112 8.51 -12.52 15.76
CA ILE A 112 9.12 -13.49 14.87
C ILE A 112 8.00 -14.29 14.21
N GLN A 113 7.97 -14.24 12.87
CA GLN A 113 7.14 -15.10 12.06
C GLN A 113 7.92 -16.36 11.69
N LEU A 114 7.35 -17.52 11.99
CA LEU A 114 7.96 -18.82 11.68
C LEU A 114 7.57 -19.30 10.27
N LYS A 115 8.49 -19.99 9.60
CA LYS A 115 8.20 -20.62 8.30
C LYS A 115 7.11 -21.69 8.42
N GLY A 116 7.16 -22.51 9.46
CA GLY A 116 6.16 -23.55 9.73
C GLY A 116 5.16 -23.16 10.83
N HIS A 117 4.00 -23.80 10.82
CA HIS A 117 3.04 -23.72 11.93
C HIS A 117 3.48 -24.63 13.09
N ILE A 118 3.49 -24.05 14.28
CA ILE A 118 3.70 -24.74 15.54
C ILE A 118 2.56 -25.73 15.77
N LYS A 119 2.92 -27.00 15.97
CA LYS A 119 1.98 -28.03 16.40
C LYS A 119 1.80 -27.95 17.91
N TYR A 120 0.59 -27.59 18.35
CA TYR A 120 0.29 -27.51 19.76
C TYR A 120 0.22 -28.90 20.40
N THR A 121 0.78 -29.02 21.61
CA THR A 121 0.87 -30.25 22.40
C THR A 121 0.74 -29.91 23.88
N SER A 122 0.80 -30.88 24.79
CA SER A 122 0.79 -30.60 26.24
C SER A 122 1.97 -29.75 26.72
N VAL A 123 3.05 -29.67 25.94
CA VAL A 123 4.26 -28.90 26.25
C VAL A 123 4.49 -27.73 25.29
N VAL A 124 3.53 -27.46 24.38
CA VAL A 124 3.60 -26.39 23.38
C VAL A 124 2.20 -25.79 23.20
N GLN A 125 1.94 -24.60 23.73
CA GLN A 125 0.65 -23.89 23.65
C GLN A 125 0.90 -22.38 23.62
N PRO A 126 0.01 -21.58 23.03
CA PRO A 126 0.13 -20.13 23.09
C PRO A 126 -0.22 -19.58 24.48
N ILE A 127 0.21 -18.35 24.77
CA ILE A 127 -0.23 -17.54 25.91
C ILE A 127 -1.04 -16.34 25.44
N ASP A 128 -2.05 -15.96 26.22
CA ASP A 128 -2.83 -14.76 25.99
C ASP A 128 -2.05 -13.49 26.38
N LEU A 129 -2.26 -12.40 25.65
CA LEU A 129 -1.73 -11.09 26.04
C LEU A 129 -2.57 -10.49 27.18
N ALA A 130 -1.95 -9.67 28.02
CA ALA A 130 -2.69 -8.92 29.04
C ALA A 130 -3.79 -8.05 28.39
N VAL A 131 -5.01 -8.15 28.93
CA VAL A 131 -6.19 -7.39 28.47
C VAL A 131 -6.51 -6.19 29.35
N THR A 132 -5.83 -6.10 30.50
CA THR A 132 -5.92 -4.96 31.42
C THR A 132 -4.53 -4.39 31.64
N ASP A 133 -4.50 -3.06 31.76
CA ASP A 133 -3.29 -2.35 32.11
C ASP A 133 -3.23 -2.08 33.62
N THR A 134 -2.07 -2.28 34.23
CA THR A 134 -1.87 -2.02 35.67
C THR A 134 -0.45 -1.54 35.95
N ASP A 135 -0.32 -0.51 36.77
CA ASP A 135 0.99 0.03 37.15
C ASP A 135 1.72 -0.81 38.19
N PHE A 136 1.06 -1.83 38.76
CA PHE A 136 1.66 -2.74 39.72
C PHE A 136 1.11 -4.16 39.53
N LEU A 137 2.00 -5.15 39.49
CA LEU A 137 1.63 -6.57 39.60
C LEU A 137 2.80 -7.43 40.08
N GLU A 138 2.49 -8.58 40.70
CA GLU A 138 3.46 -9.66 40.90
C GLU A 138 3.39 -10.61 39.71
N ALA A 139 4.54 -10.89 39.08
CA ALA A 139 4.66 -11.73 37.90
C ALA A 139 5.74 -12.79 38.08
N VAL A 140 5.56 -13.91 37.38
CA VAL A 140 6.59 -14.92 37.18
C VAL A 140 7.32 -14.61 35.88
N MET A 141 8.64 -14.42 35.96
CA MET A 141 9.52 -14.33 34.80
C MET A 141 10.09 -15.72 34.48
N LEU A 142 10.12 -16.07 33.20
CA LEU A 142 10.59 -17.36 32.71
C LEU A 142 11.70 -17.18 31.68
N SER A 143 12.80 -17.92 31.82
CA SER A 143 13.93 -17.80 30.88
C SER A 143 14.74 -19.09 30.76
N TYR A 144 15.33 -19.29 29.58
CA TYR A 144 16.39 -20.25 29.30
C TYR A 144 17.80 -19.66 29.49
N GLY A 145 17.89 -18.45 30.06
CA GLY A 145 19.15 -17.82 30.44
C GLY A 145 20.08 -18.78 31.19
N PHE A 146 21.40 -18.59 31.05
CA PHE A 146 22.38 -19.51 31.61
C PHE A 146 22.40 -19.39 33.13
N ASN A 147 22.11 -20.48 33.83
CA ASN A 147 22.06 -20.52 35.28
C ASN A 147 23.45 -20.65 35.94
N GLU A 148 23.49 -20.80 37.27
CA GLU A 148 24.75 -20.92 38.03
C GLU A 148 25.63 -22.10 37.64
N GLN A 149 25.02 -23.10 37.03
CA GLN A 149 25.68 -24.32 36.58
C GLN A 149 26.11 -24.21 35.11
N GLY A 150 25.89 -23.05 34.47
CA GLY A 150 26.17 -22.83 33.05
C GLY A 150 25.20 -23.56 32.12
N THR A 151 24.04 -24.02 32.63
CA THR A 151 23.04 -24.71 31.82
C THR A 151 21.91 -23.74 31.44
N ALA A 152 21.37 -23.92 30.24
CA ALA A 152 20.22 -23.17 29.73
C ALA A 152 18.93 -23.97 29.97
N HIS A 153 18.73 -24.37 31.24
CA HIS A 153 17.49 -24.98 31.70
C HIS A 153 16.46 -23.89 31.97
N LEU A 154 15.20 -24.13 31.65
CA LEU A 154 14.10 -23.22 31.93
C LEU A 154 14.02 -22.97 33.44
N ARG A 155 13.97 -21.71 33.84
CA ARG A 155 13.82 -21.31 35.25
C ARG A 155 12.69 -20.31 35.42
N GLU A 156 12.08 -20.35 36.59
CA GLU A 156 11.06 -19.40 37.01
C GLU A 156 11.50 -18.59 38.23
N GLY A 157 11.20 -17.29 38.23
CA GLY A 157 11.40 -16.40 39.38
C GLY A 157 10.26 -15.41 39.52
N THR A 158 9.90 -15.06 40.76
CA THR A 158 8.82 -14.12 41.05
C THR A 158 9.36 -12.70 41.26
N TYR A 159 8.75 -11.74 40.55
CA TYR A 159 9.15 -10.35 40.53
C TYR A 159 7.94 -9.43 40.73
N LYS A 160 8.17 -8.29 41.36
CA LYS A 160 7.27 -7.15 41.35
C LYS A 160 7.55 -6.32 40.11
N LEU A 161 6.53 -6.12 39.28
CA LEU A 161 6.50 -5.12 38.23
C LEU A 161 5.86 -3.84 38.78
N THR A 162 6.49 -2.70 38.52
CA THR A 162 5.90 -1.40 38.88
C THR A 162 6.27 -0.31 37.86
N ALA A 163 5.34 0.58 37.56
CA ALA A 163 5.54 1.75 36.70
C ALA A 163 5.34 3.08 37.46
N THR A 164 5.38 3.05 38.79
CA THR A 164 5.19 4.23 39.65
C THR A 164 6.35 5.23 39.60
N ASP A 165 6.13 6.44 40.12
CA ASP A 165 7.21 7.43 40.29
C ASP A 165 8.36 6.93 41.15
N GLU A 166 8.09 6.05 42.12
CA GLU A 166 9.13 5.35 42.89
C GLU A 166 10.06 4.56 41.96
N CYS A 167 9.49 3.85 40.98
CA CYS A 167 10.24 3.14 39.96
C CYS A 167 11.05 4.09 39.08
N VAL A 168 10.45 5.18 38.60
CA VAL A 168 11.14 6.21 37.79
C VAL A 168 12.33 6.82 38.54
N ASN A 169 12.18 7.08 39.83
CA ASN A 169 13.25 7.64 40.66
C ASN A 169 14.33 6.61 41.01
N PHE A 170 14.01 5.32 40.92
CA PHE A 170 14.92 4.24 41.23
C PHE A 170 15.85 3.89 40.07
N VAL A 171 15.36 3.92 38.83
CA VAL A 171 16.19 3.70 37.63
C VAL A 171 17.12 4.87 37.37
N ILE A 172 18.32 4.59 36.85
CA ILE A 172 19.39 5.56 36.67
C ILE A 172 19.34 6.21 35.28
N GLU A 173 19.23 5.40 34.23
CA GLU A 173 19.29 5.82 32.83
C GLU A 173 18.03 6.58 32.43
N ASP A 174 18.20 7.71 31.73
CA ASP A 174 17.06 8.52 31.29
C ASP A 174 16.19 7.78 30.27
N ILE A 175 16.77 6.86 29.48
CA ILE A 175 16.01 6.00 28.57
C ILE A 175 15.06 5.10 29.37
N ALA A 176 15.53 4.46 30.43
CA ALA A 176 14.69 3.64 31.32
C ALA A 176 13.57 4.49 31.94
N LYS A 177 13.88 5.69 32.45
CA LYS A 177 12.90 6.63 33.00
C LYS A 177 11.83 7.00 31.98
N ASN A 178 12.23 7.29 30.75
CA ASN A 178 11.31 7.69 29.69
C ASN A 178 10.40 6.53 29.28
N MET A 179 10.93 5.31 29.15
CA MET A 179 10.11 4.13 28.88
C MET A 179 9.03 3.93 29.95
N ILE A 180 9.37 4.12 31.23
CA ILE A 180 8.40 3.99 32.33
C ILE A 180 7.36 5.13 32.27
N ARG A 181 7.81 6.39 32.13
CA ARG A 181 6.92 7.57 32.05
C ARG A 181 5.96 7.51 30.86
N ASN A 182 6.40 6.95 29.73
CA ASN A 182 5.59 6.80 28.53
C ASN A 182 4.66 5.57 28.57
N GLN A 183 4.58 4.89 29.72
CA GLN A 183 3.83 3.65 29.90
C GLN A 183 4.27 2.55 28.93
N GLN A 184 5.55 2.49 28.60
CA GLN A 184 6.15 1.47 27.72
C GLN A 184 6.95 0.44 28.50
N GLY A 185 7.21 0.65 29.78
CA GLY A 185 7.98 -0.28 30.59
C GLY A 185 7.58 -0.35 32.06
N TYR A 186 8.08 -1.39 32.71
CA TYR A 186 8.01 -1.63 34.15
C TYR A 186 9.41 -1.74 34.71
N CYS A 187 9.65 -1.20 35.91
CA CYS A 187 10.75 -1.70 36.73
C CYS A 187 10.46 -3.13 37.17
N VAL A 188 11.49 -3.95 37.20
CA VAL A 188 11.47 -5.35 37.61
C VAL A 188 12.25 -5.50 38.91
N PHE A 189 11.55 -5.83 39.99
CA PHE A 189 12.15 -6.02 41.31
C PHE A 189 12.00 -7.46 41.77
N PRO A 190 13.08 -8.15 42.20
CA PRO A 190 12.96 -9.49 42.76
C PRO A 190 12.17 -9.45 44.08
N LEU A 191 11.23 -10.39 44.26
CA LEU A 191 10.51 -10.55 45.54
C LEU A 191 11.30 -11.41 46.55
N SER A 192 12.27 -12.20 46.08
CA SER A 192 13.13 -13.01 46.94
C SER A 192 14.41 -12.25 47.35
N SER A 193 14.83 -12.43 48.60
CA SER A 193 16.11 -11.94 49.12
C SER A 193 17.33 -12.70 48.57
N THR A 194 17.11 -13.84 47.91
CA THR A 194 18.17 -14.56 47.19
C THR A 194 18.51 -13.79 45.93
N GLY A 195 19.63 -13.05 45.92
CA GLY A 195 20.06 -12.18 44.83
C GLY A 195 19.80 -12.72 43.42
N GLN A 196 18.67 -12.35 42.83
CA GLN A 196 18.26 -12.71 41.48
C GLN A 196 18.76 -11.63 40.53
N GLY A 197 19.52 -12.01 39.52
CA GLY A 197 19.85 -11.13 38.41
C GLY A 197 19.30 -11.65 37.08
N GLN A 198 19.39 -10.80 36.06
CA GLN A 198 19.09 -11.06 34.66
C GLN A 198 20.25 -10.59 33.76
N TRP A 199 20.51 -11.33 32.68
CA TRP A 199 21.61 -11.12 31.75
C TRP A 199 21.09 -10.77 30.35
N ALA A 200 22.03 -10.57 29.42
CA ALA A 200 21.71 -10.33 28.02
C ALA A 200 20.89 -11.45 27.36
N ASN A 201 21.11 -12.72 27.72
CA ASN A 201 20.34 -13.85 27.17
C ASN A 201 19.02 -14.12 27.88
N ASP A 202 18.65 -13.26 28.85
CA ASP A 202 17.28 -13.21 29.38
C ASP A 202 16.38 -12.28 28.55
N ALA A 203 16.93 -11.55 27.57
CA ALA A 203 16.17 -10.66 26.69
C ALA A 203 14.96 -11.37 26.09
N GLY A 204 13.79 -10.72 26.15
CA GLY A 204 12.52 -11.27 25.66
C GLY A 204 11.84 -12.28 26.58
N ALA A 205 12.41 -12.56 27.77
CA ALA A 205 11.81 -13.46 28.75
C ALA A 205 10.40 -12.99 29.14
N PRO A 206 9.37 -13.84 28.99
CA PRO A 206 8.01 -13.47 29.32
C PRO A 206 7.82 -13.31 30.82
N MET A 207 7.08 -12.27 31.20
CA MET A 207 6.65 -11.98 32.57
C MET A 207 5.14 -12.11 32.65
N VAL A 208 4.70 -13.15 33.36
CA VAL A 208 3.34 -13.69 33.31
C VAL A 208 2.65 -13.57 34.65
N ALA A 209 1.40 -13.14 34.63
CA ALA A 209 0.50 -13.13 35.79
C ALA A 209 -0.92 -13.47 35.33
N TYR A 210 -1.69 -14.14 36.17
CA TYR A 210 -3.10 -14.48 35.87
C TYR A 210 -3.32 -15.21 34.53
N GLY A 211 -2.32 -15.98 34.08
CA GLY A 211 -2.37 -16.68 32.79
C GLY A 211 -2.13 -15.79 31.56
N GLN A 212 -1.77 -14.52 31.75
CA GLN A 212 -1.55 -13.55 30.68
C GLN A 212 -0.13 -13.00 30.67
N LEU A 213 0.33 -12.61 29.49
CA LEU A 213 1.64 -12.00 29.26
C LEU A 213 1.56 -10.48 29.47
N TYR A 214 2.16 -10.01 30.57
CA TYR A 214 2.17 -8.58 30.96
C TYR A 214 3.43 -7.85 30.52
N GLY A 215 4.57 -8.56 30.46
CA GLY A 215 5.85 -7.94 30.15
C GLY A 215 6.82 -8.86 29.43
N LEU A 216 7.81 -8.26 28.78
CA LEU A 216 8.98 -8.94 28.22
C LEU A 216 10.21 -8.31 28.85
N PHE A 217 11.10 -9.10 29.44
CA PHE A 217 12.34 -8.56 29.98
C PHE A 217 13.15 -7.86 28.86
N ALA A 218 13.49 -6.60 29.08
CA ALA A 218 14.12 -5.76 28.06
C ALA A 218 15.64 -5.66 28.32
N PHE A 219 16.03 -5.13 29.47
CA PHE A 219 17.43 -4.96 29.85
C PHE A 219 17.57 -4.71 31.36
N ALA A 220 18.82 -4.74 31.83
CA ALA A 220 19.21 -4.31 33.17
C ALA A 220 20.25 -3.20 33.05
N GLU A 221 20.09 -2.12 33.83
CA GLU A 221 21.05 -1.00 33.85
C GLU A 221 22.44 -1.41 34.36
N HIS A 222 22.49 -2.44 35.21
CA HIS A 222 23.74 -3.00 35.72
C HIS A 222 23.89 -4.46 35.28
N ARG A 223 24.90 -4.74 34.44
CA ARG A 223 25.19 -6.12 34.04
C ARG A 223 25.76 -6.89 35.23
N GLY A 224 25.09 -7.98 35.63
CA GLY A 224 25.69 -9.04 36.43
C GLY A 224 25.62 -8.95 37.95
N GLY A 225 24.52 -8.44 38.52
CA GLY A 225 24.33 -8.36 39.98
C GLY A 225 22.93 -8.76 40.46
N ILE A 226 22.60 -8.37 41.71
CA ILE A 226 21.20 -8.26 42.16
C ILE A 226 20.64 -7.09 41.39
N ASN A 227 19.81 -7.38 40.39
CA ASN A 227 19.42 -6.39 39.39
C ASN A 227 18.44 -5.36 39.95
N GLN A 228 19.00 -4.39 40.67
CA GLN A 228 18.37 -3.14 41.05
C GLN A 228 18.35 -2.25 39.80
N GLY A 229 17.20 -2.19 39.12
CA GLY A 229 16.98 -1.30 37.95
C GLY A 229 16.75 -2.03 36.64
N SER A 230 16.24 -3.27 36.69
CA SER A 230 15.81 -3.97 35.48
C SER A 230 14.52 -3.39 34.92
N VAL A 231 14.42 -3.36 33.59
CA VAL A 231 13.25 -2.86 32.87
C VAL A 231 12.67 -3.98 32.01
N ALA A 232 11.34 -4.13 32.06
CA ALA A 232 10.58 -4.96 31.14
C ALA A 232 9.72 -4.08 30.23
N THR A 233 9.60 -4.45 28.96
CA THR A 233 8.65 -3.84 28.02
C THR A 233 7.23 -4.18 28.45
N ARG A 234 6.36 -3.17 28.56
CA ARG A 234 4.93 -3.29 28.95
C ARG A 234 4.11 -3.74 27.74
N VAL A 235 3.74 -5.02 27.69
CA VAL A 235 3.11 -5.63 26.50
C VAL A 235 1.79 -4.97 26.13
N PHE A 236 0.98 -4.58 27.12
CA PHE A 236 -0.31 -3.92 26.91
C PHE A 236 -0.22 -2.70 25.98
N LYS A 237 0.83 -1.88 26.15
CA LYS A 237 1.09 -0.69 25.33
C LYS A 237 1.26 -0.98 23.85
N PHE A 238 1.74 -2.17 23.51
CA PHE A 238 2.06 -2.59 22.15
C PHE A 238 1.03 -3.54 21.54
N THR A 239 -0.09 -3.82 22.23
CA THR A 239 -1.14 -4.74 21.75
C THR A 239 -1.65 -4.39 20.35
N ASN A 240 -1.87 -3.11 20.07
CA ASN A 240 -2.26 -2.64 18.73
C ASN A 240 -1.20 -2.93 17.67
N TRP A 241 0.08 -2.68 17.98
CA TRP A 241 1.18 -2.98 17.07
C TRP A 241 1.35 -4.48 16.85
N ILE A 242 1.22 -5.28 17.91
CA ILE A 242 1.29 -6.75 17.84
C ILE A 242 0.17 -7.27 16.94
N GLN A 243 -1.08 -6.87 17.21
CA GLN A 243 -2.23 -7.31 16.44
C GLN A 243 -2.16 -6.80 15.00
N GLY A 244 -1.79 -5.54 14.77
CA GLY A 244 -1.63 -4.97 13.44
C GLY A 244 -0.58 -5.71 12.62
N THR A 245 0.56 -6.04 13.23
CA THR A 245 1.64 -6.79 12.57
C THR A 245 1.21 -8.22 12.27
N ILE A 246 0.60 -8.92 13.23
CA ILE A 246 0.09 -10.28 13.02
C ILE A 246 -1.01 -10.29 11.95
N THR A 247 -1.97 -9.38 12.02
CA THR A 247 -3.05 -9.31 11.04
C THR A 247 -2.47 -9.06 9.65
N ALA A 248 -1.58 -8.08 9.49
CA ALA A 248 -0.98 -7.72 8.21
C ALA A 248 -0.07 -8.81 7.62
N ASN A 249 0.40 -9.76 8.43
CA ASN A 249 1.41 -10.75 8.02
C ASN A 249 1.02 -12.21 8.29
N GLY A 250 -0.13 -12.48 8.92
CA GLY A 250 -0.45 -13.76 9.55
C GLY A 250 -1.57 -14.58 8.92
N ALA A 251 -2.15 -14.24 7.77
CA ALA A 251 -3.25 -15.04 7.24
C ALA A 251 -2.77 -16.37 6.64
N CYS A 252 -2.99 -17.44 7.40
CA CYS A 252 -3.45 -18.72 6.87
C CYS A 252 -4.79 -19.00 7.55
N ILE A 253 -5.90 -18.78 6.83
CA ILE A 253 -7.26 -18.94 7.36
C ILE A 253 -7.72 -20.38 7.08
N CYS A 254 -7.87 -21.18 8.14
CA CYS A 254 -8.75 -22.34 8.15
C CYS A 254 -9.51 -22.40 9.49
N CYS A 255 -10.78 -22.80 9.42
CA CYS A 255 -11.91 -22.49 10.31
C CYS A 255 -11.87 -23.00 11.78
N THR A 256 -12.89 -22.51 12.51
CA THR A 256 -13.57 -23.01 13.72
C THR A 256 -12.98 -22.69 15.11
N THR A 257 -13.46 -21.61 15.75
CA THR A 257 -14.42 -21.68 16.88
C THR A 257 -14.77 -20.28 17.41
N THR A 258 -16.06 -20.13 17.69
CA THR A 258 -16.84 -19.05 18.32
C THR A 258 -16.11 -18.13 19.30
N ILE A 259 -15.78 -16.90 18.87
CA ILE A 259 -15.84 -15.71 19.72
C ILE A 259 -16.76 -14.72 18.99
N ARG A 260 -17.98 -14.55 19.52
CA ARG A 260 -18.85 -13.44 19.12
C ARG A 260 -18.28 -12.16 19.74
N ALA A 261 -17.66 -11.35 18.90
CA ALA A 261 -17.88 -9.91 18.79
C ALA A 261 -16.76 -9.35 17.90
N GLN A 262 -17.00 -9.22 16.60
CA GLN A 262 -16.79 -8.00 15.81
C GLN A 262 -17.53 -8.24 14.48
N THR A 263 -18.65 -7.54 14.32
CA THR A 263 -19.54 -7.57 13.17
C THR A 263 -18.81 -6.96 11.96
N ARG A 264 -18.41 -7.82 11.02
CA ARG A 264 -18.83 -7.88 9.60
C ARG A 264 -19.42 -6.59 8.97
N GLN A 265 -19.19 -6.30 7.68
CA GLN A 265 -19.57 -5.06 6.96
C GLN A 265 -20.92 -4.44 7.40
N ILE A 266 -20.90 -3.59 8.42
CA ILE A 266 -22.13 -3.07 9.03
C ILE A 266 -22.74 -2.00 8.11
N GLY A 267 -24.05 -2.06 7.85
CA GLY A 267 -24.77 -0.99 7.15
C GLY A 267 -24.66 -1.00 5.61
N GLY A 268 -24.01 -2.01 5.02
CA GLY A 268 -24.06 -2.22 3.57
C GLY A 268 -25.46 -2.64 3.09
N LYS A 269 -25.68 -2.72 1.78
CA LYS A 269 -26.93 -3.25 1.20
C LYS A 269 -26.61 -4.30 0.15
N ASP A 270 -27.36 -5.38 0.13
CA ASP A 270 -27.27 -6.40 -0.92
C ASP A 270 -27.51 -5.75 -2.28
N VAL A 271 -26.59 -6.00 -3.21
CA VAL A 271 -26.67 -5.52 -4.60
C VAL A 271 -26.45 -6.69 -5.56
N SER A 272 -26.84 -6.49 -6.80
CA SER A 272 -26.74 -7.51 -7.84
C SER A 272 -25.44 -7.35 -8.63
N ILE A 273 -24.80 -8.46 -9.00
CA ILE A 273 -23.59 -8.43 -9.84
C ILE A 273 -23.87 -7.82 -11.23
N GLN A 274 -25.12 -7.85 -11.70
CA GLN A 274 -25.53 -7.17 -12.95
C GLN A 274 -25.38 -5.65 -12.85
N GLN A 275 -25.54 -5.07 -11.65
CA GLN A 275 -25.34 -3.63 -11.43
C GLN A 275 -23.85 -3.28 -11.39
N TYR A 276 -23.01 -4.20 -10.93
CA TYR A 276 -21.57 -3.99 -10.78
C TYR A 276 -20.76 -5.14 -11.41
N PRO A 277 -20.85 -5.34 -12.74
CA PRO A 277 -20.35 -6.53 -13.42
C PRO A 277 -18.82 -6.66 -13.43
N PHE A 278 -18.10 -5.69 -12.88
CA PHE A 278 -16.65 -5.64 -12.79
C PHE A 278 -16.09 -6.14 -11.46
N VAL A 279 -16.94 -6.39 -10.46
CA VAL A 279 -16.45 -6.86 -9.16
C VAL A 279 -15.97 -8.30 -9.27
N ALA A 280 -14.77 -8.55 -8.77
CA ALA A 280 -14.17 -9.86 -8.65
C ALA A 280 -13.93 -10.21 -7.18
N ALA A 281 -14.06 -11.48 -6.83
CA ALA A 281 -13.65 -11.99 -5.52
C ALA A 281 -12.29 -12.67 -5.64
N ILE A 282 -11.37 -12.35 -4.72
CA ILE A 282 -10.11 -13.06 -4.54
C ILE A 282 -10.32 -14.14 -3.49
N ALA A 283 -9.98 -15.37 -3.84
CA ALA A 283 -10.26 -16.53 -3.02
C ALA A 283 -9.02 -17.39 -2.76
N TYR A 284 -8.99 -18.00 -1.59
CA TYR A 284 -8.07 -19.06 -1.22
C TYR A 284 -8.85 -20.28 -0.78
N ALA A 285 -8.52 -21.46 -1.29
CA ALA A 285 -9.25 -22.69 -1.00
C ALA A 285 -10.78 -22.55 -1.16
N ARG A 286 -11.23 -21.79 -2.18
CA ARG A 286 -12.65 -21.46 -2.44
C ARG A 286 -13.35 -20.69 -1.31
N GLN A 287 -12.61 -19.97 -0.49
CA GLN A 287 -13.13 -19.04 0.51
C GLN A 287 -12.78 -17.60 0.07
N PRO A 288 -13.69 -16.64 0.19
CA PRO A 288 -13.38 -15.25 -0.12
C PRO A 288 -12.41 -14.71 0.94
N ILE A 289 -11.30 -14.13 0.50
CA ILE A 289 -10.27 -13.53 1.37
C ILE A 289 -9.96 -12.08 1.00
N GLY A 290 -10.53 -11.59 -0.09
CA GLY A 290 -10.43 -10.23 -0.56
C GLY A 290 -11.26 -10.06 -1.83
N ASN A 291 -11.13 -8.88 -2.42
CA ASN A 291 -11.89 -8.46 -3.59
C ASN A 291 -10.94 -7.89 -4.65
N GLY A 292 -11.49 -7.58 -5.82
CA GLY A 292 -10.78 -6.89 -6.88
C GLY A 292 -11.72 -6.38 -7.95
N ALA A 293 -11.14 -5.77 -8.97
CA ALA A 293 -11.85 -5.26 -10.14
C ALA A 293 -11.31 -5.89 -11.41
N ILE A 294 -12.20 -6.34 -12.29
CA ILE A 294 -11.84 -6.74 -13.65
C ILE A 294 -11.44 -5.47 -14.39
N ILE A 295 -10.18 -5.38 -14.82
CA ILE A 295 -9.69 -4.23 -15.61
C ILE A 295 -9.36 -4.61 -17.05
N ALA A 296 -9.18 -5.91 -17.33
CA ALA A 296 -8.99 -6.43 -18.68
C ALA A 296 -9.28 -7.94 -18.71
N PRO A 297 -9.32 -8.60 -19.90
CA PRO A 297 -9.74 -9.99 -20.02
C PRO A 297 -8.91 -11.02 -19.22
N LYS A 298 -7.72 -10.66 -18.76
CA LYS A 298 -6.85 -11.52 -17.93
C LYS A 298 -6.39 -10.86 -16.64
N TRP A 299 -6.81 -9.64 -16.37
CA TRP A 299 -6.22 -8.81 -15.35
C TRP A 299 -7.26 -8.37 -14.34
N ILE A 300 -6.97 -8.69 -13.09
CA ILE A 300 -7.72 -8.19 -11.94
C ILE A 300 -6.81 -7.21 -11.19
N LEU A 301 -7.32 -6.02 -10.91
CA LEU A 301 -6.67 -5.07 -10.02
C LEU A 301 -7.17 -5.32 -8.59
N THR A 302 -6.25 -5.32 -7.63
CA THR A 302 -6.57 -5.51 -6.21
C THR A 302 -5.53 -4.81 -5.34
N SER A 303 -5.69 -4.86 -4.01
CA SER A 303 -4.65 -4.42 -3.08
C SER A 303 -3.59 -5.52 -2.90
N ALA A 304 -2.33 -5.14 -2.68
CA ALA A 304 -1.28 -6.11 -2.40
C ALA A 304 -1.58 -6.97 -1.16
N SER A 305 -2.24 -6.37 -0.17
CA SER A 305 -2.76 -7.01 1.05
C SER A 305 -3.80 -8.11 0.81
N ALA A 306 -4.64 -8.00 -0.22
CA ALA A 306 -5.61 -9.05 -0.58
C ALA A 306 -4.92 -10.30 -1.15
N VAL A 307 -3.72 -10.14 -1.70
CA VAL A 307 -2.92 -11.20 -2.34
C VAL A 307 -1.54 -11.37 -1.71
N TYR A 308 -1.42 -11.07 -0.42
CA TYR A 308 -0.14 -11.03 0.26
C TYR A 308 0.36 -12.41 0.72
N TYR A 309 -0.56 -13.22 1.25
CA TYR A 309 -0.22 -14.30 2.17
C TYR A 309 0.14 -15.64 1.54
N TYR A 310 -0.42 -15.96 0.37
CA TYR A 310 -0.28 -17.28 -0.25
C TYR A 310 0.60 -17.21 -1.51
N PRO A 311 1.13 -18.35 -1.98
CA PRO A 311 1.74 -18.43 -3.30
C PRO A 311 0.72 -18.12 -4.40
N ASP A 312 1.17 -17.47 -5.48
CA ASP A 312 0.32 -17.02 -6.59
C ASP A 312 -0.64 -18.11 -7.13
N ASN A 313 -0.17 -19.35 -7.24
CA ASN A 313 -0.94 -20.47 -7.78
C ASN A 313 -1.99 -21.05 -6.83
N GLU A 314 -2.02 -20.62 -5.56
CA GLU A 314 -3.02 -21.03 -4.57
C GLU A 314 -4.24 -20.11 -4.56
N TYR A 315 -4.12 -18.93 -5.18
CA TYR A 315 -5.24 -18.01 -5.36
C TYR A 315 -6.16 -18.44 -6.51
N ASP A 316 -7.44 -18.16 -6.30
CA ASP A 316 -8.50 -18.26 -7.30
C ASP A 316 -9.21 -16.89 -7.42
N VAL A 317 -9.71 -16.59 -8.61
CA VAL A 317 -10.56 -15.44 -8.88
C VAL A 317 -11.95 -15.94 -9.24
N ALA A 318 -12.98 -15.39 -8.61
CA ALA A 318 -14.38 -15.63 -8.95
C ALA A 318 -15.03 -14.35 -9.50
N VAL A 319 -15.80 -14.46 -10.58
CA VAL A 319 -16.51 -13.33 -11.20
C VAL A 319 -17.93 -13.73 -11.61
N GLY A 320 -18.83 -12.75 -11.68
CA GLY A 320 -20.13 -12.90 -12.35
C GLY A 320 -21.27 -13.51 -11.55
N ALA A 321 -21.18 -13.57 -10.21
CA ALA A 321 -22.27 -14.03 -9.36
C ALA A 321 -22.58 -13.06 -8.21
N THR A 322 -23.85 -12.84 -7.92
CA THR A 322 -24.30 -12.01 -6.78
C THR A 322 -23.94 -12.64 -5.43
N ASP A 323 -24.06 -13.96 -5.32
CA ASP A 323 -23.56 -14.73 -4.17
C ASP A 323 -22.26 -15.43 -4.58
N PHE A 324 -21.22 -15.26 -3.79
CA PHE A 324 -19.91 -15.88 -3.99
C PHE A 324 -19.99 -17.40 -4.22
N TYR A 325 -20.85 -18.11 -3.46
CA TYR A 325 -21.04 -19.57 -3.61
C TYR A 325 -22.09 -19.94 -4.67
N GLY A 326 -22.64 -18.95 -5.37
CA GLY A 326 -23.57 -19.13 -6.48
C GLY A 326 -22.87 -19.56 -7.77
N ASN A 327 -23.47 -19.18 -8.90
CA ASN A 327 -22.99 -19.56 -10.25
C ASN A 327 -21.81 -18.69 -10.73
N ALA A 328 -20.77 -18.55 -9.91
CA ALA A 328 -19.58 -17.78 -10.28
C ALA A 328 -18.72 -18.49 -11.32
N LYS A 329 -18.07 -17.73 -12.20
CA LYS A 329 -17.01 -18.22 -13.09
C LYS A 329 -15.68 -18.14 -12.36
N TRP A 330 -14.91 -19.22 -12.39
CA TRP A 330 -13.69 -19.35 -11.60
C TRP A 330 -12.44 -19.48 -12.46
N PHE A 331 -11.42 -18.72 -12.09
CA PHE A 331 -10.13 -18.69 -12.78
C PHE A 331 -9.00 -18.93 -11.78
N LYS A 332 -8.08 -19.83 -12.14
CA LYS A 332 -6.85 -20.04 -11.38
C LYS A 332 -5.92 -18.85 -11.60
N VAL A 333 -5.22 -18.40 -10.57
CA VAL A 333 -4.20 -17.37 -10.74
C VAL A 333 -2.93 -17.98 -11.36
N TRP A 334 -2.36 -17.26 -12.34
CA TRP A 334 -1.05 -17.57 -12.91
C TRP A 334 0.04 -16.86 -12.12
N GLN A 335 -0.03 -15.54 -12.02
CA GLN A 335 1.02 -14.72 -11.43
C GLN A 335 0.44 -13.46 -10.81
N ILE A 336 1.07 -12.98 -9.75
CA ILE A 336 0.68 -11.77 -9.04
C ILE A 336 1.85 -10.78 -9.07
N TYR A 337 1.56 -9.56 -9.53
CA TYR A 337 2.50 -8.46 -9.59
C TYR A 337 2.12 -7.46 -8.51
N LYS A 338 2.77 -7.56 -7.35
CA LYS A 338 2.69 -6.56 -6.29
C LYS A 338 3.59 -5.38 -6.65
N HIS A 339 3.21 -4.17 -6.27
CA HIS A 339 4.09 -3.01 -6.42
C HIS A 339 5.45 -3.28 -5.75
N THR A 340 6.55 -2.89 -6.40
CA THR A 340 7.90 -3.24 -5.95
C THR A 340 8.27 -2.58 -4.63
N GLU A 341 7.64 -1.44 -4.32
CA GLU A 341 7.85 -0.67 -3.10
C GLU A 341 6.86 -1.04 -1.99
N PHE A 342 5.99 -2.03 -2.21
CA PHE A 342 5.01 -2.47 -1.21
C PHE A 342 5.69 -2.94 0.09
N VAL A 343 5.59 -2.11 1.14
CA VAL A 343 6.12 -2.38 2.47
C VAL A 343 5.12 -1.91 3.52
N GLY A 344 4.64 -2.85 4.35
CA GLY A 344 3.62 -2.55 5.35
C GLY A 344 2.28 -2.20 4.70
N TRP A 345 1.97 -0.90 4.64
CA TRP A 345 0.74 -0.37 4.03
C TRP A 345 1.02 0.64 2.89
N ASP A 346 2.28 1.03 2.68
CA ASP A 346 2.69 1.87 1.55
C ASP A 346 2.63 1.05 0.25
N ASP A 347 2.21 1.69 -0.84
CA ASP A 347 2.11 1.09 -2.19
C ASP A 347 1.31 -0.22 -2.23
N ASN A 348 0.22 -0.28 -1.46
CA ASN A 348 -0.65 -1.45 -1.28
C ASN A 348 -1.54 -1.74 -2.51
N ILE A 349 -0.91 -2.03 -3.65
CA ILE A 349 -1.56 -2.31 -4.94
C ILE A 349 -0.92 -3.52 -5.63
N ALA A 350 -1.75 -4.33 -6.29
CA ALA A 350 -1.29 -5.49 -7.04
C ALA A 350 -2.17 -5.79 -8.27
N MET A 351 -1.55 -6.35 -9.30
CA MET A 351 -2.21 -6.89 -10.48
C MET A 351 -2.15 -8.42 -10.47
N VAL A 352 -3.29 -9.07 -10.62
CA VAL A 352 -3.42 -10.52 -10.68
C VAL A 352 -3.65 -10.94 -12.12
N LEU A 353 -2.73 -11.74 -12.65
CA LEU A 353 -2.82 -12.39 -13.95
C LEU A 353 -3.45 -13.76 -13.78
N ILE A 354 -4.62 -13.97 -14.39
CA ILE A 354 -5.32 -15.26 -14.34
C ILE A 354 -4.92 -16.21 -15.47
N ARG A 355 -5.16 -17.51 -15.25
CA ARG A 355 -5.14 -18.54 -16.30
C ARG A 355 -6.45 -18.54 -17.07
N GLY A 356 -6.36 -18.41 -18.39
CA GLY A 356 -7.52 -18.33 -19.28
C GLY A 356 -7.80 -16.91 -19.75
N VAL A 357 -9.02 -16.68 -20.23
CA VAL A 357 -9.52 -15.37 -20.69
C VAL A 357 -10.96 -15.22 -20.19
N ILE A 358 -11.23 -14.15 -19.47
CA ILE A 358 -12.58 -13.76 -19.07
C ILE A 358 -13.38 -13.43 -20.33
N GLN A 359 -14.51 -14.10 -20.48
CA GLN A 359 -15.50 -13.82 -21.51
C GLN A 359 -16.54 -12.88 -20.93
N TYR A 360 -16.66 -11.70 -21.53
CA TYR A 360 -17.58 -10.66 -21.07
C TYR A 360 -19.04 -11.05 -21.32
N SER A 361 -19.90 -10.60 -20.41
CA SER A 361 -21.34 -10.85 -20.39
C SER A 361 -22.03 -9.80 -19.52
N ASP A 362 -23.35 -9.81 -19.45
CA ASP A 362 -24.11 -8.82 -18.65
C ASP A 362 -23.78 -8.85 -17.14
N THR A 363 -23.17 -9.93 -16.65
CA THR A 363 -22.68 -10.07 -15.26
C THR A 363 -21.17 -9.96 -15.12
N VAL A 364 -20.42 -9.82 -16.22
CA VAL A 364 -18.95 -9.82 -16.23
C VAL A 364 -18.46 -8.81 -17.26
N GLN A 365 -18.00 -7.66 -16.79
CA GLN A 365 -17.47 -6.56 -17.62
C GLN A 365 -16.25 -5.96 -16.95
N PRO A 366 -15.32 -5.33 -17.68
CA PRO A 366 -14.25 -4.57 -17.04
C PRO A 366 -14.77 -3.22 -16.51
N ILE A 367 -14.02 -2.61 -15.62
CA ILE A 367 -14.17 -1.20 -15.21
C ILE A 367 -12.91 -0.42 -15.55
N ASP A 368 -13.10 0.84 -15.94
CA ASP A 368 -12.01 1.79 -16.15
C ASP A 368 -11.41 2.26 -14.80
N ILE A 369 -10.10 2.50 -14.76
CA ILE A 369 -9.40 3.01 -13.56
C ILE A 369 -9.48 4.54 -13.55
N SER A 370 -9.74 5.14 -12.39
CA SER A 370 -9.74 6.60 -12.25
C SER A 370 -8.34 7.19 -12.46
N THR A 371 -8.25 8.31 -13.16
CA THR A 371 -6.99 9.04 -13.41
C THR A 371 -7.00 10.43 -12.74
N SER A 372 -8.11 10.75 -12.06
CA SER A 372 -8.24 11.91 -11.18
C SER A 372 -8.14 11.49 -9.71
N PHE A 373 -7.50 12.35 -8.92
CA PHE A 373 -7.32 12.19 -7.47
C PHE A 373 -8.03 13.36 -6.77
N PRO A 374 -9.36 13.30 -6.61
CA PRO A 374 -10.12 14.40 -6.02
C PRO A 374 -9.85 14.53 -4.52
N ASP A 375 -9.77 15.77 -4.04
CA ASP A 375 -9.53 16.08 -2.62
C ASP A 375 -10.59 15.44 -1.70
N THR A 376 -11.84 15.38 -2.17
CA THR A 376 -12.93 14.67 -1.50
C THR A 376 -13.92 14.10 -2.53
N ILE A 377 -14.35 12.85 -2.35
CA ILE A 377 -15.32 12.21 -3.24
C ILE A 377 -16.19 11.18 -2.52
N GLU A 378 -17.50 11.17 -2.81
CA GLU A 378 -18.38 10.09 -2.36
C GLU A 378 -18.24 8.87 -3.27
N VAL A 379 -18.03 7.71 -2.67
CA VAL A 379 -17.82 6.44 -3.37
C VAL A 379 -18.73 5.36 -2.81
N THR A 380 -19.07 4.40 -3.65
CA THR A 380 -19.70 3.14 -3.28
C THR A 380 -18.62 2.04 -3.27
N MET A 381 -18.33 1.48 -2.10
CA MET A 381 -17.46 0.32 -1.93
C MET A 381 -18.27 -0.97 -2.15
N LEU A 382 -17.72 -1.89 -2.94
CA LEU A 382 -18.38 -3.14 -3.33
C LEU A 382 -17.57 -4.34 -2.85
N SER A 383 -18.17 -5.21 -2.03
CA SER A 383 -17.43 -6.30 -1.37
C SER A 383 -18.24 -7.59 -1.24
N TYR A 384 -17.54 -8.73 -1.33
CA TYR A 384 -18.00 -10.06 -0.91
C TYR A 384 -17.53 -10.43 0.50
N GLY A 385 -16.92 -9.49 1.22
CA GLY A 385 -16.47 -9.65 2.60
C GLY A 385 -17.60 -10.12 3.52
N ARG A 386 -17.25 -10.77 4.63
CA ARG A 386 -18.28 -11.29 5.53
C ARG A 386 -19.11 -10.14 6.10
N ASN A 387 -20.42 -10.26 5.95
CA ASN A 387 -21.40 -9.25 6.36
C ASN A 387 -22.20 -9.68 7.60
N GLU A 388 -22.87 -8.73 8.28
CA GLU A 388 -23.52 -8.88 9.60
C GLU A 388 -24.50 -10.05 9.64
N ASP A 389 -25.13 -10.34 8.50
CA ASP A 389 -26.06 -11.45 8.29
C ASP A 389 -25.35 -12.80 8.12
N GLY A 390 -24.05 -12.77 7.80
CA GLY A 390 -23.19 -13.93 7.65
C GLY A 390 -23.26 -14.58 6.30
N THR A 391 -23.73 -13.82 5.32
CA THR A 391 -23.79 -14.25 3.94
C THR A 391 -22.54 -13.82 3.19
N THR A 392 -22.41 -14.30 1.97
CA THR A 392 -21.37 -13.91 1.00
C THR A 392 -21.99 -13.24 -0.22
N HIS A 393 -23.12 -12.56 0.00
CA HIS A 393 -23.74 -11.72 -1.02
C HIS A 393 -22.88 -10.47 -1.26
N LEU A 394 -22.80 -10.06 -2.53
CA LEU A 394 -22.20 -8.79 -2.92
C LEU A 394 -22.99 -7.65 -2.27
N ARG A 395 -22.28 -6.80 -1.53
CA ARG A 395 -22.87 -5.65 -0.84
C ARG A 395 -22.20 -4.35 -1.24
N ALA A 396 -23.00 -3.29 -1.24
CA ALA A 396 -22.58 -1.92 -1.47
C ALA A 396 -22.66 -1.10 -0.18
N ALA A 397 -21.64 -0.31 0.12
CA ALA A 397 -21.67 0.68 1.20
C ALA A 397 -21.07 2.01 0.72
N THR A 398 -21.66 3.11 1.13
CA THR A 398 -21.25 4.46 0.72
C THR A 398 -20.27 5.06 1.71
N TYR A 399 -19.18 5.63 1.21
CA TYR A 399 -18.13 6.32 1.96
C TYR A 399 -17.77 7.65 1.31
N THR A 400 -17.20 8.56 2.09
CA THR A 400 -16.51 9.74 1.57
C THR A 400 -15.00 9.50 1.66
N LEU A 401 -14.31 9.54 0.53
CA LEU A 401 -12.86 9.55 0.44
C LEU A 401 -12.34 10.97 0.58
N ILE A 402 -11.27 11.17 1.35
CA ILE A 402 -10.63 12.49 1.55
C ILE A 402 -9.11 12.33 1.45
N SER A 403 -8.43 13.14 0.63
CA SER A 403 -6.98 13.04 0.44
C SER A 403 -6.14 14.18 1.04
N ASP A 404 -6.74 15.31 1.43
CA ASP A 404 -5.99 16.54 1.80
C ASP A 404 -6.33 17.12 3.18
N ASN A 405 -6.92 16.35 4.10
CA ASN A 405 -7.50 16.90 5.32
C ASN A 405 -6.75 16.50 6.61
N THR A 406 -6.09 17.49 7.24
CA THR A 406 -5.48 17.37 8.58
C THR A 406 -6.44 16.90 9.66
N ASP A 407 -7.74 17.22 9.55
CA ASP A 407 -8.75 16.79 10.51
C ASP A 407 -9.04 15.30 10.38
N CYS A 408 -9.08 14.75 9.16
CA CYS A 408 -9.26 13.32 8.99
C CYS A 408 -8.03 12.52 9.48
N ILE A 409 -6.83 13.00 9.17
CA ILE A 409 -5.59 12.40 9.67
C ILE A 409 -5.57 12.37 11.21
N SER A 410 -6.15 13.38 11.87
CA SER A 410 -6.28 13.41 13.34
C SER A 410 -7.25 12.35 13.89
N LEU A 411 -8.24 11.93 13.10
CA LEU A 411 -9.20 10.87 13.46
C LEU A 411 -8.60 9.46 13.28
N LEU A 412 -7.56 9.32 12.47
CA LEU A 412 -6.86 8.05 12.30
C LEU A 412 -6.08 7.70 13.57
N LYS A 413 -6.34 6.51 14.12
CA LYS A 413 -5.67 6.01 15.32
C LYS A 413 -4.27 5.43 15.04
N ALA A 414 -3.99 5.03 13.81
CA ALA A 414 -2.74 4.38 13.43
C ALA A 414 -1.82 5.35 12.68
N ASP A 415 -0.62 5.58 13.19
CA ASP A 415 0.33 6.54 12.61
C ASP A 415 0.79 6.15 11.20
N VAL A 416 0.82 4.86 10.89
CA VAL A 416 1.13 4.35 9.54
C VAL A 416 0.06 4.74 8.52
N ALA A 417 -1.22 4.74 8.92
CA ALA A 417 -2.30 5.21 8.05
C ALA A 417 -2.23 6.72 7.82
N LYS A 418 -1.77 7.48 8.82
CA LYS A 418 -1.51 8.92 8.68
C LYS A 418 -0.39 9.18 7.67
N GLU A 419 0.69 8.39 7.71
CA GLU A 419 1.84 8.52 6.80
C GLU A 419 1.48 8.24 5.34
N VAL A 420 0.68 7.20 5.07
CA VAL A 420 0.19 6.88 3.72
C VAL A 420 -0.58 8.07 3.11
N ILE A 421 -1.45 8.70 3.90
CA ILE A 421 -2.23 9.87 3.46
C ILE A 421 -1.35 11.11 3.35
N TRP A 422 -0.41 11.33 4.28
CA TRP A 422 0.54 12.45 4.20
C TRP A 422 1.43 12.39 2.95
N LYS A 423 1.77 11.20 2.47
CA LYS A 423 2.51 10.99 1.22
C LYS A 423 1.64 11.09 -0.04
N GLN A 424 0.33 11.37 0.11
CA GLN A 424 -0.66 11.36 -0.97
C GLN A 424 -0.82 10.00 -1.66
N ASN A 425 -0.50 8.91 -0.96
CA ASN A 425 -0.56 7.54 -1.49
C ASN A 425 -1.85 6.80 -1.09
N GLY A 426 -2.84 7.51 -0.52
CA GLY A 426 -4.12 6.92 -0.13
C GLY A 426 -5.15 7.95 0.32
N PHE A 427 -6.35 7.47 0.64
CA PHE A 427 -7.48 8.27 1.09
C PHE A 427 -7.89 7.90 2.51
N CYS A 428 -8.35 8.91 3.24
CA CYS A 428 -9.20 8.71 4.40
C CYS A 428 -10.57 8.21 3.95
N MET A 429 -11.10 7.15 4.56
CA MET A 429 -12.49 6.71 4.37
C MET A 429 -13.34 7.13 5.55
N ILE A 430 -14.39 7.90 5.29
CA ILE A 430 -15.33 8.35 6.31
C ILE A 430 -16.73 7.82 5.98
N PRO A 431 -17.39 7.09 6.88
CA PRO A 431 -18.77 6.71 6.68
C PRO A 431 -19.71 7.92 6.88
N PRO A 432 -20.90 7.94 6.26
CA PRO A 432 -21.90 8.98 6.46
C PRO A 432 -22.18 9.22 7.95
N PRO A 433 -22.33 10.49 8.39
CA PRO A 433 -22.56 10.82 9.79
C PRO A 433 -23.75 10.06 10.40
N GLY A 434 -23.56 9.49 11.60
CA GLY A 434 -24.61 8.75 12.30
C GLY A 434 -24.87 7.34 11.76
N THR A 435 -24.04 6.82 10.85
CA THR A 435 -24.10 5.43 10.42
C THR A 435 -23.10 4.56 11.18
N GLU A 436 -23.52 3.36 11.55
CA GLU A 436 -22.62 2.31 12.01
C GLU A 436 -22.14 1.55 10.78
N GLN A 437 -21.06 2.02 10.15
CA GLN A 437 -20.39 1.28 9.07
C GLN A 437 -19.00 0.85 9.50
N GLY A 438 -18.63 -0.39 9.18
CA GLY A 438 -17.33 -0.97 9.52
C GLY A 438 -16.81 -1.83 8.39
N GLN A 439 -15.48 -1.90 8.24
CA GLN A 439 -14.80 -2.75 7.27
C GLN A 439 -14.01 -3.85 7.98
N TRP A 440 -13.68 -4.90 7.25
CA TRP A 440 -12.91 -6.04 7.72
C TRP A 440 -11.79 -6.44 6.75
N PHE A 441 -10.94 -7.39 7.14
CA PHE A 441 -9.79 -7.77 6.32
C PHE A 441 -10.19 -8.40 4.97
N ASP A 442 -11.34 -9.06 4.90
CA ASP A 442 -11.86 -9.67 3.67
C ASP A 442 -12.58 -8.66 2.76
N ASP A 443 -12.63 -7.37 3.15
CA ASP A 443 -12.98 -6.25 2.27
C ASP A 443 -11.77 -5.70 1.50
N ALA A 444 -10.54 -6.16 1.81
CA ALA A 444 -9.33 -5.69 1.14
C ALA A 444 -9.43 -5.86 -0.40
N GLY A 445 -9.04 -4.83 -1.14
CA GLY A 445 -9.13 -4.80 -2.60
C GLY A 445 -10.53 -4.55 -3.14
N ALA A 446 -11.53 -4.25 -2.29
CA ALA A 446 -12.89 -3.90 -2.72
C ALA A 446 -12.85 -2.66 -3.64
N PRO A 447 -13.41 -2.74 -4.86
CA PRO A 447 -13.51 -1.55 -5.71
C PRO A 447 -14.41 -0.51 -5.06
N MET A 448 -13.93 0.73 -5.04
CA MET A 448 -14.68 1.91 -4.65
C MET A 448 -14.98 2.71 -5.91
N VAL A 449 -16.26 2.85 -6.20
CA VAL A 449 -16.73 3.49 -7.43
C VAL A 449 -17.55 4.72 -7.09
N ALA A 450 -17.18 5.86 -7.66
CA ALA A 450 -18.04 7.04 -7.61
C ALA A 450 -18.89 7.09 -8.88
N GLU A 451 -20.17 7.37 -8.72
CA GLU A 451 -20.94 7.92 -9.83
C GLU A 451 -20.52 9.39 -9.96
N VAL A 452 -19.98 9.78 -11.11
CA VAL A 452 -19.77 11.20 -11.42
C VAL A 452 -21.14 11.79 -11.76
N CYS A 453 -21.97 11.99 -10.73
CA CYS A 453 -23.26 12.65 -10.84
C CYS A 453 -23.01 14.16 -10.83
N ALA A 454 -23.53 14.85 -11.86
CA ALA A 454 -23.37 16.28 -12.09
C ALA A 454 -23.95 17.13 -10.93
N LEU A 455 -23.13 17.54 -9.96
CA LEU A 455 -23.48 18.54 -8.95
C LEU A 455 -22.31 19.50 -8.66
N THR A 456 -22.26 20.56 -9.45
CA THR A 456 -22.03 21.98 -9.12
C THR A 456 -21.33 22.38 -7.80
N ILE A 457 -20.26 23.18 -7.96
CA ILE A 457 -19.78 24.33 -7.12
C ILE A 457 -19.07 23.98 -5.79
N CYS A 458 -17.73 24.12 -5.75
CA CYS A 458 -16.97 24.98 -4.82
C CYS A 458 -15.45 24.68 -4.87
N ALA A 459 -14.65 25.62 -5.40
CA ALA A 459 -13.29 25.89 -4.92
C ALA A 459 -12.77 27.19 -5.58
N ILE A 460 -13.13 28.32 -4.97
CA ILE A 460 -12.43 29.60 -5.17
C ILE A 460 -11.52 29.78 -3.95
N PHE A 461 -10.28 30.24 -4.19
CA PHE A 461 -9.20 30.56 -3.24
C PHE A 461 -8.45 29.33 -2.69
N VAL A 462 -7.12 29.25 -2.69
CA VAL A 462 -6.16 30.27 -2.25
C VAL A 462 -4.85 30.17 -3.06
N ALA A 463 -4.45 31.28 -3.68
CA ALA A 463 -3.05 31.57 -3.97
C ALA A 463 -2.40 32.14 -2.70
N LEU A 464 -1.20 31.67 -2.29
CA LEU A 464 -0.15 32.53 -1.74
C LEU A 464 1.18 31.77 -1.46
N VAL A 465 2.27 32.39 -1.95
CA VAL A 465 3.69 32.34 -1.52
C VAL A 465 4.59 31.16 -1.93
N ALA A 466 5.46 31.41 -2.93
CA ALA A 466 6.92 31.34 -2.75
C ALA A 466 7.63 32.17 -3.83
N THR A 467 8.57 33.00 -3.39
CA THR A 467 9.25 34.10 -4.10
C THR A 467 10.52 33.68 -4.84
N GLU A 468 10.70 34.32 -6.01
CA GLU A 468 11.97 34.79 -6.63
C GLU A 468 13.11 33.79 -6.91
N GLN A 469 12.92 32.93 -7.92
CA GLN A 469 13.95 32.66 -8.97
C GLN A 469 13.33 32.58 -10.38
N THR A 470 12.23 33.31 -10.59
CA THR A 470 11.46 33.34 -11.83
C THR A 470 12.06 34.29 -12.86
N LYS A 471 12.96 33.77 -13.69
CA LYS A 471 13.10 34.25 -15.10
C LYS A 471 13.37 33.14 -16.12
N ARG A 472 13.42 31.86 -15.71
CA ARG A 472 13.49 30.69 -16.61
C ARG A 472 12.23 29.80 -16.61
N GLN A 473 11.31 29.99 -15.66
CA GLN A 473 10.30 28.98 -15.27
C GLN A 473 8.85 29.26 -15.71
N VAL A 474 8.58 30.17 -16.66
CA VAL A 474 7.21 30.38 -17.14
C VAL A 474 6.81 29.33 -18.20
N GLY A 475 7.78 28.77 -18.93
CA GLY A 475 7.54 27.71 -19.90
C GLY A 475 7.24 26.37 -19.23
N ASP A 476 8.10 25.92 -18.30
CA ASP A 476 8.06 24.56 -17.74
C ASP A 476 6.73 24.20 -17.05
N ALA A 477 6.00 25.17 -16.49
CA ALA A 477 4.74 24.91 -15.80
C ALA A 477 3.66 24.31 -16.71
N LEU A 478 3.56 24.75 -17.98
CA LEU A 478 2.52 24.26 -18.90
C LEU A 478 2.82 22.86 -19.41
N ILE A 479 4.07 22.53 -19.73
CA ILE A 479 4.43 21.17 -20.14
C ILE A 479 4.32 20.18 -18.98
N ILE A 480 4.56 20.62 -17.73
CA ILE A 480 4.27 19.80 -16.55
C ILE A 480 2.76 19.54 -16.41
N LYS A 481 1.91 20.51 -16.74
CA LYS A 481 0.45 20.37 -16.72
C LYS A 481 -0.08 19.51 -17.88
N TYR A 482 0.56 19.59 -19.05
CA TYR A 482 0.18 18.87 -20.27
C TYR A 482 1.33 18.01 -20.82
N PRO A 483 1.86 17.03 -20.05
CA PRO A 483 3.08 16.29 -20.40
C PRO A 483 2.89 15.34 -21.60
N PHE A 484 1.67 15.21 -22.10
CA PHE A 484 1.31 14.37 -23.24
C PHE A 484 1.22 15.16 -24.55
N ILE A 485 1.25 16.49 -24.53
CA ILE A 485 1.07 17.29 -25.76
C ILE A 485 2.30 17.22 -26.66
N VAL A 486 2.04 17.20 -27.96
CA VAL A 486 3.05 17.10 -29.01
C VAL A 486 2.78 18.13 -30.09
N ALA A 487 3.82 18.82 -30.55
CA ALA A 487 3.79 19.57 -31.80
C ALA A 487 4.15 18.64 -32.96
N ILE A 488 3.33 18.61 -33.99
CA ILE A 488 3.55 17.80 -35.18
C ILE A 488 4.03 18.73 -36.30
N THR A 489 5.13 18.38 -36.95
CA THR A 489 5.68 19.10 -38.10
C THR A 489 5.68 18.23 -39.35
N PHE A 490 5.55 18.83 -40.54
CA PHE A 490 5.70 18.21 -41.84
C PHE A 490 6.77 18.97 -42.64
N ASN A 491 7.84 18.29 -43.05
CA ASN A 491 9.01 18.94 -43.67
C ASN A 491 9.49 20.16 -42.85
N ASN A 492 9.54 20.03 -41.52
CA ASN A 492 9.91 21.05 -40.54
C ASN A 492 8.95 22.25 -40.42
N ASN A 493 7.81 22.24 -41.10
CA ASN A 493 6.76 23.25 -40.91
C ASN A 493 5.71 22.72 -39.92
N PHE A 494 5.24 23.57 -39.01
CA PHE A 494 4.18 23.20 -38.07
C PHE A 494 2.92 22.76 -38.84
N ALA A 495 2.45 21.54 -38.54
CA ALA A 495 1.29 20.92 -39.17
C ALA A 495 0.09 20.85 -38.23
N GLY A 496 0.32 20.82 -36.91
CA GLY A 496 -0.73 20.77 -35.91
C GLY A 496 -0.22 20.23 -34.58
N ASN A 497 -1.16 19.86 -33.72
CA ASN A 497 -0.93 19.33 -32.39
C ASN A 497 -1.31 17.84 -32.36
N GLY A 498 -0.86 17.13 -31.33
CA GLY A 498 -1.29 15.79 -31.04
C GLY A 498 -1.00 15.42 -29.59
N VAL A 499 -1.33 14.18 -29.23
CA VAL A 499 -1.12 13.67 -27.88
C VAL A 499 -0.52 12.28 -27.85
N ILE A 500 0.37 12.04 -26.91
CA ILE A 500 0.91 10.71 -26.63
C ILE A 500 -0.19 9.89 -25.96
N VAL A 501 -0.63 8.80 -26.59
CA VAL A 501 -1.64 7.89 -26.01
C VAL A 501 -1.06 6.58 -25.51
N ALA A 502 0.09 6.14 -26.05
CA ALA A 502 0.83 4.99 -25.55
C ALA A 502 2.22 4.91 -26.17
N GLY A 503 3.29 5.18 -25.40
CA GLY A 503 4.71 4.94 -25.76
C GLY A 503 5.16 5.49 -27.13
N LYS A 504 4.83 4.78 -28.22
CA LYS A 504 5.15 5.13 -29.61
C LYS A 504 3.96 5.67 -30.42
N TRP A 505 2.81 5.89 -29.80
CA TRP A 505 1.57 6.27 -30.49
C TRP A 505 1.17 7.69 -30.17
N ILE A 506 1.03 8.49 -31.22
CA ILE A 506 0.45 9.84 -31.18
C ILE A 506 -0.94 9.80 -31.77
N LEU A 507 -1.91 10.36 -31.05
CA LEU A 507 -3.26 10.59 -31.54
C LEU A 507 -3.43 12.06 -31.95
N SER A 508 -4.05 12.29 -33.10
CA SER A 508 -4.45 13.62 -33.56
C SER A 508 -5.66 13.51 -34.49
N THR A 509 -6.13 14.63 -35.03
CA THR A 509 -7.13 14.62 -36.10
C THR A 509 -6.47 14.16 -37.41
N ALA A 510 -7.25 13.50 -38.27
CA ALA A 510 -6.75 13.04 -39.57
C ALA A 510 -6.31 14.22 -40.46
N THR A 511 -6.91 15.40 -40.28
CA THR A 511 -6.54 16.64 -40.98
C THR A 511 -5.10 17.07 -40.73
N VAL A 512 -4.54 16.85 -39.53
CA VAL A 512 -3.12 17.15 -39.24
C VAL A 512 -2.19 16.32 -40.15
N PHE A 513 -2.62 15.10 -40.48
CA PHE A 513 -1.91 14.19 -41.37
C PHE A 513 -2.43 14.23 -42.81
N ALA A 514 -2.76 15.40 -43.37
CA ALA A 514 -3.29 15.51 -44.72
C ALA A 514 -2.26 15.28 -45.85
N ASN A 515 -0.96 15.43 -45.58
CA ASN A 515 0.09 15.37 -46.59
C ASN A 515 0.76 13.99 -46.66
N SER A 516 1.55 13.77 -47.71
CA SER A 516 2.34 12.55 -47.92
C SER A 516 3.76 12.89 -48.36
N PRO A 517 4.76 12.03 -48.08
CA PRO A 517 4.66 10.75 -47.38
C PRO A 517 4.56 10.89 -45.85
N ASP A 518 4.03 9.87 -45.17
CA ASP A 518 3.91 9.86 -43.69
C ASP A 518 5.26 10.06 -42.99
N THR A 519 6.35 9.56 -43.58
CA THR A 519 7.71 9.67 -43.04
C THR A 519 8.28 11.08 -43.04
N ALA A 520 7.60 12.04 -43.68
CA ALA A 520 7.98 13.45 -43.63
C ALA A 520 7.43 14.17 -42.38
N TYR A 521 6.64 13.49 -41.55
CA TYR A 521 6.15 14.01 -40.28
C TYR A 521 7.13 13.75 -39.12
N GLN A 522 7.20 14.71 -38.18
CA GLN A 522 7.92 14.59 -36.92
C GLN A 522 7.04 15.03 -35.75
N ALA A 523 7.25 14.39 -34.60
CA ALA A 523 6.61 14.70 -33.33
C ALA A 523 7.64 15.30 -32.37
N HIS A 524 7.35 16.50 -31.86
CA HIS A 524 8.16 17.21 -30.88
C HIS A 524 7.42 17.24 -29.55
N ALA A 525 7.95 16.57 -28.53
CA ALA A 525 7.29 16.40 -27.23
C ALA A 525 8.20 16.84 -26.07
N GLY A 526 7.61 17.12 -24.91
CA GLY A 526 8.36 17.31 -23.66
C GLY A 526 8.91 18.71 -23.43
N SER A 527 8.46 19.71 -24.18
CA SER A 527 8.82 21.11 -23.99
C SER A 527 7.65 22.05 -24.29
N SER A 528 7.55 23.13 -23.52
CA SER A 528 6.61 24.24 -23.81
C SER A 528 7.05 25.11 -24.98
N ASN A 529 8.26 24.92 -25.50
CA ASN A 529 8.71 25.47 -26.76
C ASN A 529 9.15 24.33 -27.67
N TYR A 530 8.34 23.90 -28.63
CA TYR A 530 8.66 22.67 -29.36
C TYR A 530 9.94 22.76 -30.22
N LEU A 531 10.45 23.96 -30.48
CA LEU A 531 11.72 24.21 -31.17
C LEU A 531 12.95 24.15 -30.24
N GLN A 532 12.75 24.04 -28.92
CA GLN A 532 13.80 24.02 -27.90
C GLN A 532 13.59 22.87 -26.91
N ASP A 533 14.63 22.09 -26.66
CA ASP A 533 14.62 21.02 -25.64
C ASP A 533 13.50 19.97 -25.80
N SER A 534 12.95 19.83 -27.01
CA SER A 534 11.96 18.79 -27.33
C SER A 534 12.63 17.46 -27.65
N THR A 535 11.99 16.38 -27.23
CA THR A 535 12.28 15.04 -27.75
C THR A 535 11.62 14.90 -29.11
N VAL A 536 12.44 14.78 -30.16
CA VAL A 536 11.98 14.67 -31.54
C VAL A 536 11.94 13.22 -31.96
N ASN A 537 10.82 12.79 -32.52
CA ASN A 537 10.62 11.42 -33.00
C ASN A 537 9.96 11.45 -34.39
N GLY A 538 10.49 10.65 -35.32
CA GLY A 538 9.96 10.59 -36.67
C GLY A 538 8.71 9.71 -36.75
N VAL A 539 7.78 10.05 -37.63
CA VAL A 539 6.60 9.21 -37.90
C VAL A 539 6.98 8.08 -38.85
N GLN A 540 6.66 6.84 -38.47
CA GLN A 540 6.83 5.65 -39.30
C GLN A 540 5.68 5.51 -40.30
N ARG A 541 4.44 5.65 -39.81
CA ARG A 541 3.21 5.58 -40.61
C ARG A 541 2.04 6.23 -39.88
N VAL A 542 1.03 6.65 -40.64
CA VAL A 542 -0.23 7.19 -40.13
C VAL A 542 -1.38 6.27 -40.50
N ILE A 543 -2.20 5.93 -39.50
CA ILE A 543 -3.42 5.13 -39.65
C ILE A 543 -4.60 6.06 -39.40
N ARG A 544 -5.32 6.41 -40.46
CA ARG A 544 -6.57 7.21 -40.39
C ARG A 544 -7.75 6.29 -40.12
N HIS A 545 -8.80 6.80 -39.47
CA HIS A 545 -10.02 6.02 -39.28
C HIS A 545 -10.56 5.54 -40.64
N PRO A 546 -10.97 4.26 -40.81
CA PRO A 546 -11.40 3.70 -42.10
C PRO A 546 -12.59 4.43 -42.74
N GLN A 547 -13.39 5.10 -41.91
CA GLN A 547 -14.58 5.86 -42.33
C GLN A 547 -14.33 7.38 -42.41
N TYR A 548 -13.07 7.83 -42.39
CA TYR A 548 -12.74 9.24 -42.55
C TYR A 548 -13.15 9.73 -43.95
N ASP A 549 -13.99 10.75 -44.01
CA ASP A 549 -14.58 11.29 -45.26
C ASP A 549 -14.19 12.76 -45.52
N GLY A 550 -13.26 13.30 -44.74
CA GLY A 550 -12.82 14.70 -44.79
C GLY A 550 -13.22 15.49 -43.55
N SER A 551 -14.42 15.26 -43.01
CA SER A 551 -14.93 15.97 -41.81
C SER A 551 -15.45 15.01 -40.73
N GLY A 552 -16.18 13.96 -41.12
CA GLY A 552 -16.60 12.87 -40.26
C GLY A 552 -15.45 11.90 -39.97
N ASN A 553 -15.47 11.29 -38.79
CA ASN A 553 -14.42 10.37 -38.34
C ASN A 553 -13.00 10.96 -38.43
N ASN A 554 -12.88 12.26 -38.13
CA ASN A 554 -11.64 13.02 -38.24
C ASN A 554 -10.66 12.68 -37.10
N ILE A 555 -10.04 11.50 -37.18
CA ILE A 555 -9.11 10.98 -36.20
C ILE A 555 -8.06 10.08 -36.85
N ALA A 556 -6.82 10.14 -36.37
CA ALA A 556 -5.72 9.34 -36.87
C ALA A 556 -4.70 9.03 -35.77
N LEU A 557 -4.09 7.85 -35.88
CA LEU A 557 -2.96 7.41 -35.06
C LEU A 557 -1.68 7.45 -35.89
N ALA A 558 -0.66 8.13 -35.40
CA ALA A 558 0.68 8.07 -35.95
C ALA A 558 1.55 7.14 -35.10
N GLN A 559 2.17 6.15 -35.75
CA GLN A 559 3.18 5.30 -35.14
C GLN A 559 4.53 5.97 -35.28
N MET A 560 5.22 6.17 -34.16
CA MET A 560 6.57 6.74 -34.15
C MET A 560 7.63 5.68 -34.45
N ASN A 561 8.80 6.11 -34.93
CA ASN A 561 9.96 5.26 -35.17
C ASN A 561 10.54 4.69 -33.86
N ASP A 562 10.59 5.53 -32.82
CA ASP A 562 11.09 5.16 -31.48
C ASP A 562 9.99 5.28 -30.42
N ILE A 563 10.25 4.76 -29.22
CA ILE A 563 9.36 4.90 -28.06
C ILE A 563 9.68 6.22 -27.35
N PHE A 564 8.66 7.01 -26.99
CA PHE A 564 8.83 8.09 -26.02
C PHE A 564 9.02 7.48 -24.63
N LEU A 565 10.21 7.66 -24.05
CA LEU A 565 10.49 7.25 -22.68
C LEU A 565 9.77 8.21 -21.72
N GLU A 566 8.98 7.66 -20.80
CA GLU A 566 8.21 8.47 -19.86
C GLU A 566 9.13 9.23 -18.89
N THR A 567 8.79 10.49 -18.65
CA THR A 567 9.44 11.39 -17.70
C THR A 567 8.38 12.27 -17.02
N GLN A 568 8.79 13.19 -16.15
CA GLN A 568 7.86 14.18 -15.60
C GLN A 568 7.28 15.13 -16.67
N LEU A 569 7.96 15.31 -17.80
CA LEU A 569 7.56 16.21 -18.88
C LEU A 569 6.98 15.47 -20.09
N LEU A 570 7.02 14.14 -20.08
CA LEU A 570 6.60 13.26 -21.17
C LEU A 570 5.81 12.08 -20.60
N LYS A 571 4.49 12.09 -20.77
CA LYS A 571 3.61 11.01 -20.33
C LYS A 571 2.53 10.73 -21.37
N SER A 572 1.93 9.54 -21.34
CA SER A 572 0.70 9.30 -22.09
C SER A 572 -0.51 9.95 -21.43
N VAL A 573 -1.53 10.27 -22.22
CA VAL A 573 -2.83 10.74 -21.77
C VAL A 573 -3.86 9.62 -21.78
N ASP A 574 -4.73 9.61 -20.77
CA ASP A 574 -5.87 8.73 -20.73
C ASP A 574 -7.05 9.28 -21.53
N LEU A 575 -7.76 8.38 -22.21
CA LEU A 575 -8.90 8.72 -23.06
C LEU A 575 -10.18 8.84 -22.22
N GLY A 576 -10.91 9.94 -22.38
CA GLY A 576 -12.21 10.16 -21.73
C GLY A 576 -13.23 9.10 -22.15
N ILE A 577 -13.89 8.51 -21.17
CA ILE A 577 -14.72 7.30 -21.34
C ILE A 577 -16.20 7.59 -21.58
N ASN A 578 -16.64 8.78 -21.16
CA ASN A 578 -18.00 9.28 -21.24
C ASN A 578 -18.02 10.65 -21.95
N ASP A 579 -19.22 11.20 -22.14
CA ASP A 579 -19.36 12.61 -22.49
C ASP A 579 -18.80 13.52 -21.39
N VAL A 580 -18.43 14.75 -21.76
CA VAL A 580 -17.75 15.67 -20.85
C VAL A 580 -18.65 15.98 -19.63
N PRO A 581 -18.19 15.69 -18.40
CA PRO A 581 -19.02 15.83 -17.20
C PRO A 581 -19.21 17.28 -16.73
N SER A 582 -18.44 18.24 -17.28
CA SER A 582 -18.49 19.67 -16.95
C SER A 582 -18.47 20.53 -18.21
N ALA A 583 -19.28 21.58 -18.28
CA ALA A 583 -19.25 22.53 -19.40
C ALA A 583 -17.92 23.31 -19.51
N SER A 584 -17.06 23.32 -18.48
CA SER A 584 -15.72 23.95 -18.56
C SER A 584 -14.65 22.89 -18.82
N THR A 585 -13.82 23.14 -19.84
CA THR A 585 -12.71 22.32 -20.33
C THR A 585 -11.49 23.21 -20.62
N THR A 586 -10.32 22.61 -20.82
CA THR A 586 -9.11 23.35 -21.23
C THR A 586 -8.50 22.73 -22.47
N MET A 587 -8.11 23.56 -23.41
CA MET A 587 -7.41 23.17 -24.63
C MET A 587 -5.94 23.58 -24.51
N ALA A 588 -5.04 22.63 -24.65
CA ALA A 588 -3.61 22.92 -24.77
C ALA A 588 -3.22 22.94 -26.25
N THR A 589 -2.53 23.99 -26.70
CA THR A 589 -2.23 24.19 -28.13
C THR A 589 -0.96 25.01 -28.32
N PHE A 590 -0.22 24.75 -29.40
CA PHE A 590 0.86 25.64 -29.84
C PHE A 590 0.34 26.80 -30.72
N GLY A 591 -0.90 26.73 -31.20
CA GLY A 591 -1.58 27.82 -31.93
C GLY A 591 -0.86 28.29 -33.18
N GLY A 592 -0.09 27.42 -33.83
CA GLY A 592 0.79 27.78 -34.97
C GLY A 592 2.02 28.60 -34.58
N THR A 593 2.28 28.79 -33.28
CA THR A 593 3.49 29.40 -32.73
C THR A 593 4.42 28.33 -32.17
N ALA A 594 5.64 28.72 -31.75
CA ALA A 594 6.54 27.80 -31.06
C ALA A 594 6.13 27.51 -29.60
N GLN A 595 5.29 28.36 -28.99
CA GLN A 595 5.03 28.36 -27.55
C GLN A 595 3.70 27.68 -27.23
N LEU A 596 3.73 26.82 -26.21
CA LEU A 596 2.56 26.15 -25.67
C LEU A 596 1.66 27.15 -24.93
N GLN A 597 0.37 27.06 -25.18
CA GLN A 597 -0.66 27.92 -24.63
C GLN A 597 -1.81 27.07 -24.09
N GLU A 598 -2.47 27.57 -23.06
CA GLU A 598 -3.70 27.02 -22.50
C GLU A 598 -4.86 27.95 -22.84
N VAL A 599 -5.92 27.39 -23.40
CA VAL A 599 -7.13 28.10 -23.81
C VAL A 599 -8.31 27.50 -23.06
N ILE A 600 -8.99 28.31 -22.25
CA ILE A 600 -10.20 27.87 -21.55
C ILE A 600 -11.34 27.79 -22.57
N ASN A 601 -12.01 26.64 -22.60
CA ASN A 601 -13.05 26.35 -23.55
C ASN A 601 -14.17 25.51 -22.92
N ALA A 602 -15.25 25.30 -23.66
CA ALA A 602 -16.38 24.49 -23.27
C ALA A 602 -16.70 23.51 -24.41
N LEU A 603 -17.16 22.32 -24.06
CA LEU A 603 -17.68 21.34 -25.01
C LEU A 603 -19.20 21.19 -24.82
N ALA A 604 -19.94 21.19 -25.93
CA ALA A 604 -21.38 21.03 -25.94
C ALA A 604 -21.81 20.17 -27.14
N SER A 605 -23.01 19.61 -27.10
CA SER A 605 -23.62 18.91 -28.24
C SER A 605 -25.14 19.04 -28.27
N ASP A 606 -25.69 20.08 -27.63
CA ASP A 606 -27.12 20.36 -27.61
C ASP A 606 -27.55 21.17 -28.85
N GLU A 607 -28.87 21.29 -29.04
CA GLU A 607 -29.43 22.08 -30.15
C GLU A 607 -28.99 23.55 -30.10
N SER A 608 -28.73 24.10 -28.90
CA SER A 608 -28.28 25.48 -28.73
C SER A 608 -26.92 25.68 -29.40
N CYS A 609 -25.97 24.77 -29.17
CA CYS A 609 -24.64 24.85 -29.76
C CYS A 609 -24.67 24.56 -31.27
N ILE A 610 -25.46 23.56 -31.71
CA ILE A 610 -25.57 23.20 -33.14
C ILE A 610 -26.11 24.38 -33.95
N SER A 611 -27.04 25.16 -33.39
CA SER A 611 -27.61 26.34 -34.05
C SER A 611 -26.58 27.46 -34.31
N GLN A 612 -25.47 27.46 -33.57
CA GLN A 612 -24.40 28.47 -33.68
C GLN A 612 -23.32 28.08 -34.70
N LEU A 613 -23.30 26.82 -35.17
CA LEU A 613 -22.36 26.37 -36.19
C LEU A 613 -22.78 26.92 -37.56
N TYR A 614 -21.83 27.48 -38.31
CA TYR A 614 -22.10 28.01 -39.66
C TYR A 614 -22.05 26.93 -40.75
N ASP A 615 -21.19 25.92 -40.58
CA ASP A 615 -20.95 24.88 -41.57
C ASP A 615 -21.91 23.68 -41.40
N GLU A 616 -22.58 23.27 -42.48
CA GLU A 616 -23.56 22.18 -42.45
C GLU A 616 -22.94 20.81 -42.21
N ALA A 617 -21.69 20.57 -42.62
CA ALA A 617 -21.00 19.32 -42.31
C ALA A 617 -20.66 19.23 -40.81
N ASN A 618 -20.24 20.35 -40.20
CA ASN A 618 -20.02 20.46 -38.76
C ASN A 618 -21.31 20.25 -37.96
N LYS A 619 -22.45 20.80 -38.41
CA LYS A 619 -23.75 20.50 -37.79
C LYS A 619 -24.07 19.01 -37.83
N ARG A 620 -23.91 18.38 -38.98
CA ARG A 620 -24.21 16.96 -39.18
C ARG A 620 -23.39 16.07 -38.24
N ILE A 621 -22.07 16.27 -38.16
CA ILE A 621 -21.21 15.41 -37.33
C ILE A 621 -21.46 15.59 -35.83
N VAL A 622 -21.90 16.77 -35.38
CA VAL A 622 -22.31 16.97 -33.98
C VAL A 622 -23.66 16.30 -33.71
N GLN A 623 -24.62 16.40 -34.65
CA GLN A 623 -25.92 15.71 -34.57
C GLN A 623 -25.79 14.18 -34.57
N GLU A 624 -24.84 13.64 -35.33
CA GLU A 624 -24.51 12.21 -35.36
C GLU A 624 -23.71 11.74 -34.13
N GLY A 625 -23.36 12.66 -33.22
CA GLY A 625 -22.61 12.36 -32.00
C GLY A 625 -21.10 12.13 -32.22
N LEU A 626 -20.57 12.38 -33.42
CA LEU A 626 -19.17 12.17 -33.77
C LEU A 626 -18.25 13.29 -33.26
N ALA A 627 -18.82 14.45 -32.93
CA ALA A 627 -18.10 15.65 -32.51
C ALA A 627 -18.83 16.42 -31.38
N TYR A 628 -18.13 17.40 -30.81
CA TYR A 628 -18.65 18.43 -29.93
C TYR A 628 -18.57 19.79 -30.60
N CYS A 629 -19.48 20.70 -30.27
CA CYS A 629 -19.27 22.14 -30.40
C CYS A 629 -18.21 22.60 -29.37
N VAL A 630 -17.36 23.54 -29.77
CA VAL A 630 -16.35 24.19 -28.92
C VAL A 630 -16.75 25.64 -28.71
N THR A 631 -16.85 26.08 -27.47
CA THR A 631 -17.04 27.51 -27.13
C THR A 631 -15.81 28.00 -26.39
N LEU A 632 -15.24 29.14 -26.78
CA LEU A 632 -14.06 29.70 -26.12
C LEU A 632 -14.51 30.73 -25.09
N SER A 633 -13.96 30.68 -23.87
CA SER A 633 -14.29 31.67 -22.82
C SER A 633 -13.42 32.92 -22.90
N SER A 634 -12.53 33.01 -23.88
CA SER A 634 -11.60 34.11 -24.12
C SER A 634 -11.62 34.48 -25.61
N ASP A 635 -11.15 35.68 -25.95
CA ASP A 635 -11.01 36.15 -27.34
C ASP A 635 -9.85 35.47 -28.11
N TYR A 636 -9.54 34.22 -27.80
CA TYR A 636 -8.46 33.47 -28.43
C TYR A 636 -8.78 33.23 -29.92
N PRO A 637 -7.89 33.65 -30.85
CA PRO A 637 -8.13 33.53 -32.28
C PRO A 637 -7.85 32.09 -32.77
N ILE A 638 -8.80 31.19 -32.54
CA ILE A 638 -8.68 29.78 -32.93
C ILE A 638 -8.59 29.62 -34.46
N GLY A 639 -7.76 28.68 -34.92
CA GLY A 639 -7.60 28.43 -36.35
C GLY A 639 -6.83 27.16 -36.67
N SER A 640 -6.24 27.11 -37.87
CA SER A 640 -5.54 25.92 -38.37
C SER A 640 -4.31 25.52 -37.54
N GLY A 641 -3.73 26.45 -36.78
CA GLY A 641 -2.65 26.18 -35.82
C GLY A 641 -3.07 25.37 -34.59
N ASP A 642 -4.38 25.23 -34.36
CA ASP A 642 -4.94 24.50 -33.22
C ASP A 642 -5.39 23.09 -33.59
N LEU A 643 -5.31 22.70 -34.87
CA LEU A 643 -5.72 21.36 -35.33
C LEU A 643 -5.06 20.27 -34.49
N GLY A 644 -5.85 19.31 -34.02
CA GLY A 644 -5.39 18.22 -33.16
C GLY A 644 -5.08 18.63 -31.73
N ALA A 645 -5.38 19.87 -31.32
CA ALA A 645 -5.15 20.31 -29.94
C ALA A 645 -6.02 19.50 -28.97
N PRO A 646 -5.44 18.92 -27.91
CA PRO A 646 -6.21 18.19 -26.92
C PRO A 646 -7.10 19.10 -26.11
N ILE A 647 -8.36 18.70 -25.98
CA ILE A 647 -9.34 19.30 -25.10
C ILE A 647 -9.56 18.37 -23.92
N MET A 648 -9.20 18.87 -22.75
CA MET A 648 -9.02 18.13 -21.51
C MET A 648 -10.03 18.58 -20.47
N SER A 649 -10.50 17.62 -19.67
CA SER A 649 -11.17 17.87 -18.39
C SER A 649 -10.71 16.81 -17.39
N MET A 650 -10.44 17.21 -16.15
CA MET A 650 -9.99 16.29 -15.08
C MET A 650 -8.87 15.33 -15.52
N ASN A 651 -7.90 15.83 -16.32
CA ASN A 651 -6.78 15.07 -16.89
C ASN A 651 -7.11 14.00 -17.94
N PHE A 652 -8.36 13.88 -18.39
CA PHE A 652 -8.75 12.99 -19.50
C PHE A 652 -8.93 13.75 -20.82
N LEU A 653 -8.57 13.09 -21.93
CA LEU A 653 -8.76 13.59 -23.27
C LEU A 653 -10.20 13.34 -23.75
N TYR A 654 -11.00 14.40 -23.86
CA TYR A 654 -12.39 14.30 -24.32
C TYR A 654 -12.56 14.71 -25.78
N GLY A 655 -11.73 15.65 -26.24
CA GLY A 655 -11.80 16.17 -27.59
C GLY A 655 -10.44 16.39 -28.22
N LEU A 656 -10.40 16.37 -29.55
CA LEU A 656 -9.31 16.94 -30.33
C LEU A 656 -9.91 18.03 -31.22
N TYR A 657 -9.38 19.25 -31.15
CA TYR A 657 -9.87 20.33 -32.00
C TYR A 657 -9.74 19.96 -33.48
N ALA A 658 -10.84 20.06 -34.23
CA ALA A 658 -10.96 19.50 -35.56
C ALA A 658 -11.04 20.56 -36.66
N ASP A 659 -11.98 21.50 -36.57
CA ASP A 659 -12.11 22.64 -37.48
C ASP A 659 -13.15 23.62 -36.92
N GLY A 660 -13.06 24.90 -37.29
CA GLY A 660 -14.05 25.92 -36.89
C GLY A 660 -14.30 25.96 -35.38
N LEU A 661 -15.52 25.60 -34.95
CA LEU A 661 -15.91 25.47 -33.54
C LEU A 661 -16.32 24.03 -33.23
N VAL A 662 -15.64 23.03 -33.79
CA VAL A 662 -15.88 21.62 -33.51
C VAL A 662 -14.64 20.86 -33.07
N ALA A 663 -14.85 19.85 -32.23
CA ALA A 663 -13.84 18.92 -31.75
C ALA A 663 -14.29 17.47 -31.91
N THR A 664 -13.40 16.59 -32.36
CA THR A 664 -13.63 15.15 -32.49
C THR A 664 -13.92 14.53 -31.13
N ARG A 665 -15.02 13.79 -30.97
CA ARG A 665 -15.45 13.19 -29.70
C ARG A 665 -14.70 11.89 -29.41
N ILE A 666 -13.80 11.90 -28.41
CA ILE A 666 -12.85 10.79 -28.18
C ILE A 666 -13.52 9.51 -27.70
N ALA A 667 -14.58 9.61 -26.89
CA ALA A 667 -15.31 8.45 -26.36
C ALA A 667 -15.77 7.48 -27.47
N ILE A 668 -16.18 8.01 -28.62
CA ILE A 668 -16.69 7.22 -29.77
C ILE A 668 -15.58 6.41 -30.45
N TYR A 669 -14.33 6.90 -30.42
CA TYR A 669 -13.21 6.28 -31.13
C TYR A 669 -12.32 5.42 -30.22
N ARG A 670 -12.59 5.32 -28.91
CA ARG A 670 -11.77 4.52 -27.97
C ARG A 670 -11.52 3.10 -28.46
N GLY A 671 -12.58 2.41 -28.89
CA GLY A 671 -12.49 1.03 -29.37
C GLY A 671 -11.57 0.91 -30.58
N TRP A 672 -11.70 1.82 -31.55
CA TRP A 672 -10.84 1.85 -32.73
C TRP A 672 -9.39 2.20 -32.39
N ILE A 673 -9.16 3.16 -31.49
CA ILE A 673 -7.81 3.55 -31.05
C ILE A 673 -7.10 2.35 -30.42
N GLN A 674 -7.76 1.66 -29.48
CA GLN A 674 -7.21 0.51 -28.78
C GLN A 674 -6.96 -0.68 -29.72
N SER A 675 -7.93 -1.03 -30.57
CA SER A 675 -7.76 -2.16 -31.51
C SER A 675 -6.63 -1.88 -32.51
N THR A 676 -6.55 -0.65 -33.03
CA THR A 676 -5.51 -0.26 -33.98
C THR A 676 -4.12 -0.38 -33.38
N MET A 677 -3.91 0.08 -32.14
CA MET A 677 -2.62 -0.04 -31.45
C MET A 677 -2.23 -1.50 -31.17
N GLN A 678 -3.21 -2.37 -30.86
CA GLN A 678 -2.98 -3.79 -30.60
C GLN A 678 -2.66 -4.59 -31.86
N GLU A 679 -3.34 -4.30 -32.97
CA GLU A 679 -3.13 -4.98 -34.26
C GLU A 679 -1.82 -4.58 -34.94
N ASN A 680 -1.19 -3.49 -34.48
CA ASN A 680 -0.01 -2.86 -35.09
C ASN A 680 1.14 -2.66 -34.08
N PRO A 681 1.55 -3.69 -33.33
CA PRO A 681 2.31 -3.58 -32.09
C PRO A 681 3.70 -2.96 -32.23
#